data_AF-A0A8H5LK96-F1
#
_entry.id   AF-A0A8H5LK96-F1
#
_cell.length_a   1.000
_cell.length_b   1.000
_cell.length_c   1.000
_cell.angle_alpha   90.00
_cell.angle_beta   90.00
_cell.angle_gamma   90.00
#
_symmetry.space_group_name_H-M   'P 1'
#
loop_
_entity.id
_entity.type
_entity.pdbx_description
1 polymer ?
#
loop_
_entity_poly.entity_id
_entity_poly.type
_entity_poly.pdbx_seq_one_letter_code
_entity_poly.pdbx_strand_id
1 'polypeptide(L)'
;MFVFLPPRPSTGSIIVTLVIWSARSSMRLMQMVNAPKPLDSEGVLSNVAFATTEMVCILDAKPDSGCTNAPSTSASGALPLDNLFKQLLAGKDSRSVLLAGFDMPRLALRLFVHFGYHVKGTDLSTVCSPSQTEAWLPAKVVEAKIGIIECMDTFRINRLWHENNDNEENLCLRARLSASLARVCRSEIESVKKVDTRNVRRDILKCLGKLLKQTDILSRSLPKEMLSEYDNFDHKGGDAGFKLTNARYKTRVRTSKQAIVLLTDERGKEYAGRASSLKGKTTNIKFGAGQQPTQARAIQNIRVVGQDDPTNSERARNALLLKVLQGGVNLINYPFVRLLWLPTKEDVLELNLEDESWTEEELRLKEFVVNLNSSQRRVLRAMVASRPKMVIVHGPPGTGKTTVIASAAAYWSSFRLPVWIIGHSNVSVKNIAEKLWKQKVPFKIIVSKEFYFEWHEHIYKGITSNVIRGDEMPKDRVAMERLLQGAQVILSTLGMLSNPALDDNGTFRLVPVERLVIDEASQINVFEYLRVSDNDLVKSGPLIHQSIFYKFSNLEKVCFFGDPKQLPPFGQENAKSLQCIFNVKHLQSKSYFLDTQYRMPTVLGSFISQTVYDSQLKSEHKLKDLSCVSFIDAAMGKEEKSGSSWMNQEEIGCVVNLVRHYYAGKDFCVITPYDAQRSGIERALKAEKLPWDKVFNVDSFQGKFTGHFYPSINLLSLHISNTIDT
;
A
#
# COMPACT_ATOMS: atom_id res chain seq x y z
N MET A 1 32.70 2.70 -25.34
CA MET A 1 33.15 1.97 -26.55
C MET A 1 32.65 0.55 -26.43
N PHE A 2 31.84 0.09 -27.38
CA PHE A 2 31.29 -1.27 -27.39
C PHE A 2 32.07 -2.13 -28.40
N VAL A 3 32.23 -3.41 -28.11
CA VAL A 3 32.61 -4.44 -29.09
C VAL A 3 31.68 -5.63 -28.89
N PHE A 4 30.97 -5.99 -29.97
CA PHE A 4 30.14 -7.21 -30.04
C PHE A 4 31.02 -8.44 -30.34
N LEU A 5 30.58 -9.62 -29.90
CA LEU A 5 30.97 -10.90 -30.50
C LEU A 5 29.73 -11.77 -30.77
N PRO A 6 29.74 -12.64 -31.80
CA PRO A 6 28.53 -13.24 -32.40
C PRO A 6 28.04 -14.53 -31.69
N PRO A 7 26.86 -15.09 -32.06
CA PRO A 7 26.17 -16.10 -31.26
C PRO A 7 26.32 -17.57 -31.71
N ARG A 8 26.41 -18.47 -30.70
CA ARG A 8 26.01 -19.92 -30.71
C ARG A 8 26.87 -20.88 -31.59
N PRO A 9 26.90 -22.22 -31.36
CA PRO A 9 25.84 -23.06 -30.77
C PRO A 9 26.23 -24.05 -29.64
N SER A 10 25.26 -24.89 -29.28
CA SER A 10 25.16 -25.88 -28.21
C SER A 10 26.24 -26.97 -28.14
N THR A 11 26.70 -27.28 -26.92
CA THR A 11 26.54 -28.61 -26.27
C THR A 11 26.89 -28.51 -24.77
N GLY A 12 26.49 -29.53 -23.99
CA GLY A 12 26.54 -29.67 -22.52
C GLY A 12 27.71 -29.06 -21.72
N SER A 13 27.41 -28.80 -20.45
CA SER A 13 28.37 -28.52 -19.36
C SER A 13 29.05 -27.13 -19.34
N ILE A 14 28.27 -26.07 -19.10
CA ILE A 14 28.85 -24.81 -18.61
C ILE A 14 29.07 -24.91 -17.10
N ILE A 15 30.22 -25.47 -16.75
CA ILE A 15 30.86 -25.30 -15.45
C ILE A 15 30.93 -23.80 -15.14
N VAL A 16 30.68 -23.41 -13.88
CA VAL A 16 30.84 -22.04 -13.37
C VAL A 16 32.28 -21.57 -13.61
N THR A 17 32.51 -20.98 -14.77
CA THR A 17 33.84 -20.49 -15.19
C THR A 17 33.99 -19.07 -14.67
N LEU A 18 34.06 -18.99 -13.35
CA LEU A 18 34.63 -17.84 -12.65
C LEU A 18 36.12 -17.85 -13.01
N VAL A 19 36.51 -17.07 -14.03
CA VAL A 19 37.92 -16.95 -14.44
C VAL A 19 38.69 -16.24 -13.34
N ILE A 20 39.15 -17.03 -12.36
CA ILE A 20 40.02 -16.58 -11.28
C ILE A 20 41.43 -16.44 -11.88
N TRP A 21 41.78 -15.24 -12.33
CA TRP A 21 43.15 -14.96 -12.70
C TRP A 21 44.00 -14.77 -11.44
N SER A 22 44.85 -15.77 -11.17
CA SER A 22 45.75 -15.79 -10.03
C SER A 22 46.90 -14.78 -10.21
N ALA A 23 46.86 -13.66 -9.49
CA ALA A 23 48.07 -13.03 -8.95
C ALA A 23 47.78 -12.11 -7.76
N ARG A 24 48.62 -12.20 -6.74
CA ARG A 24 48.62 -11.43 -5.50
C ARG A 24 48.59 -9.91 -5.74
N SER A 25 47.42 -9.27 -5.68
CA SER A 25 47.18 -7.86 -5.23
C SER A 25 45.74 -7.40 -5.45
N SER A 26 45.14 -7.79 -6.58
CA SER A 26 43.84 -7.28 -7.07
C SER A 26 42.60 -7.91 -6.42
N MET A 27 42.75 -8.96 -5.61
CA MET A 27 41.60 -9.60 -4.93
C MET A 27 40.96 -8.70 -3.83
N ARG A 28 41.65 -7.64 -3.39
CA ARG A 28 41.05 -6.57 -2.56
C ARG A 28 40.04 -5.70 -3.32
N LEU A 29 39.98 -5.78 -4.65
CA LEU A 29 39.17 -4.95 -5.54
C LEU A 29 37.91 -5.64 -6.12
N MET A 30 37.60 -6.88 -5.73
CA MET A 30 36.25 -7.44 -5.89
C MET A 30 35.28 -6.85 -4.84
N GLN A 31 35.03 -5.55 -4.92
CA GLN A 31 34.18 -4.80 -3.98
C GLN A 31 32.85 -4.34 -4.58
N MET A 32 32.18 -5.28 -5.28
CA MET A 32 30.72 -5.39 -5.44
C MET A 32 30.04 -4.21 -6.21
N VAL A 33 28.77 -4.23 -6.66
CA VAL A 33 27.55 -4.58 -5.91
C VAL A 33 26.36 -5.03 -6.75
N ASN A 34 25.75 -6.08 -6.20
CA ASN A 34 24.48 -6.73 -6.48
C ASN A 34 23.31 -5.81 -6.93
N ALA A 35 22.82 -6.04 -8.14
CA ALA A 35 21.42 -5.85 -8.49
C ALA A 35 20.80 -7.23 -8.79
N PRO A 36 19.82 -7.72 -7.99
CA PRO A 36 19.01 -8.85 -8.38
C PRO A 36 18.14 -8.41 -9.56
N LYS A 37 18.13 -9.20 -10.64
CA LYS A 37 17.03 -9.16 -11.61
C LYS A 37 15.76 -9.44 -10.81
N PRO A 38 14.62 -8.84 -11.18
CA PRO A 38 13.37 -9.06 -10.50
C PRO A 38 13.14 -10.54 -10.33
N LEU A 39 12.49 -10.85 -9.21
CA LEU A 39 11.91 -12.15 -9.06
C LEU A 39 10.98 -12.43 -10.26
N ASP A 40 10.86 -13.67 -10.71
CA ASP A 40 9.90 -14.03 -11.77
C ASP A 40 8.44 -13.86 -11.32
N SER A 41 7.48 -14.29 -12.15
CA SER A 41 6.04 -14.21 -11.85
C SER A 41 5.63 -14.95 -10.57
N GLU A 42 6.40 -15.95 -10.14
CA GLU A 42 6.18 -16.66 -8.88
C GLU A 42 6.95 -16.06 -7.70
N GLY A 43 7.76 -15.03 -7.97
CA GLY A 43 8.62 -14.38 -7.01
C GLY A 43 9.87 -15.20 -6.64
N VAL A 44 10.50 -15.87 -7.60
CA VAL A 44 11.82 -16.53 -7.47
C VAL A 44 12.92 -15.68 -8.12
N LEU A 45 14.07 -15.50 -7.45
CA LEU A 45 15.16 -14.68 -7.96
C LEU A 45 15.79 -15.31 -9.20
N SER A 46 15.81 -14.59 -10.33
CA SER A 46 16.25 -15.17 -11.61
C SER A 46 17.72 -14.91 -11.95
N ASN A 47 18.24 -13.70 -11.74
CA ASN A 47 19.66 -13.38 -11.99
C ASN A 47 20.18 -12.37 -10.95
N VAL A 48 21.50 -12.26 -10.81
CA VAL A 48 22.17 -11.41 -9.82
C VAL A 48 23.42 -10.76 -10.42
N ALA A 49 23.40 -9.44 -10.63
CA ALA A 49 24.53 -8.72 -11.24
C ALA A 49 25.46 -8.12 -10.18
N PHE A 50 26.71 -8.59 -10.12
CA PHE A 50 27.79 -7.97 -9.34
C PHE A 50 28.65 -7.09 -10.24
N ALA A 51 29.25 -6.05 -9.69
CA ALA A 51 30.17 -5.18 -10.42
C ALA A 51 31.45 -4.92 -9.64
N THR A 52 32.44 -4.37 -10.35
CA THR A 52 33.49 -3.52 -9.81
C THR A 52 33.45 -2.21 -10.60
N THR A 53 34.43 -1.32 -10.44
CA THR A 53 34.53 -0.14 -11.33
C THR A 53 34.94 -0.46 -12.77
N GLU A 54 35.39 -1.69 -13.03
CA GLU A 54 35.95 -2.12 -14.32
C GLU A 54 35.08 -3.19 -15.00
N MET A 55 34.49 -4.11 -14.24
CA MET A 55 33.76 -5.27 -14.75
C MET A 55 32.34 -5.39 -14.18
N VAL A 56 31.46 -6.08 -14.90
CA VAL A 56 30.13 -6.48 -14.43
C VAL A 56 29.93 -7.96 -14.76
N CYS A 57 29.45 -8.73 -13.78
CA CYS A 57 29.22 -10.17 -13.88
C CYS A 57 27.76 -10.47 -13.51
N ILE A 58 27.01 -11.12 -14.38
CA ILE A 58 25.67 -11.64 -14.07
C ILE A 58 25.80 -13.11 -13.66
N LEU A 59 25.21 -13.49 -12.53
CA LEU A 59 24.96 -14.88 -12.16
C LEU A 59 23.51 -15.25 -12.50
N ASP A 60 23.27 -16.45 -12.98
CA ASP A 60 21.94 -17.06 -12.90
C ASP A 60 21.69 -17.53 -11.46
N ALA A 61 20.45 -17.38 -11.01
CA ALA A 61 20.02 -17.73 -9.66
C ALA A 61 18.94 -18.82 -9.65
N LYS A 62 18.48 -19.29 -10.81
CA LYS A 62 17.57 -20.43 -10.88
C LYS A 62 18.28 -21.72 -10.41
N PRO A 63 17.61 -22.58 -9.62
CA PRO A 63 18.10 -23.93 -9.38
C PRO A 63 18.01 -24.75 -10.68
N ASP A 64 19.02 -25.59 -10.96
CA ASP A 64 19.04 -26.46 -12.14
C ASP A 64 17.84 -27.41 -12.15
N SER A 65 16.85 -27.15 -13.01
CA SER A 65 15.66 -27.99 -13.17
C SER A 65 15.91 -29.27 -13.99
N GLY A 66 17.15 -29.78 -14.00
CA GLY A 66 17.60 -30.86 -14.89
C GLY A 66 18.19 -32.11 -14.22
N CYS A 67 18.37 -32.13 -12.90
CA CYS A 67 19.02 -33.26 -12.19
C CYS A 67 18.07 -33.97 -11.22
N THR A 68 17.18 -34.81 -11.76
CA THR A 68 16.31 -35.71 -10.97
C THR A 68 17.03 -36.95 -10.39
N ASN A 69 18.32 -37.13 -10.69
CA ASN A 69 19.15 -38.18 -10.10
C ASN A 69 19.95 -37.63 -8.91
N ALA A 70 19.34 -37.64 -7.72
CA ALA A 70 20.06 -37.39 -6.47
C ALA A 70 20.92 -38.61 -6.09
N PRO A 71 22.25 -38.48 -5.93
CA PRO A 71 23.05 -39.50 -5.27
C PRO A 71 22.74 -39.46 -3.77
N SER A 72 22.30 -40.59 -3.21
CA SER A 72 22.07 -40.72 -1.78
C SER A 72 23.38 -40.62 -0.98
N THR A 73 23.42 -39.65 -0.06
CA THR A 73 24.22 -39.65 1.19
C THR A 73 25.70 -40.04 1.13
N SER A 74 26.59 -39.04 1.30
CA SER A 74 27.50 -38.91 2.46
C SER A 74 28.68 -37.97 2.18
N ALA A 75 29.44 -37.63 3.23
CA ALA A 75 30.62 -36.77 3.27
C ALA A 75 30.39 -35.24 3.17
N SER A 76 31.05 -34.53 4.10
CA SER A 76 31.03 -33.09 4.27
C SER A 76 31.94 -32.36 3.28
N GLY A 77 31.38 -31.48 2.45
CA GLY A 77 32.17 -30.61 1.60
C GLY A 77 31.32 -29.72 0.70
N ALA A 78 30.91 -28.55 1.20
CA ALA A 78 30.36 -27.52 0.31
C ALA A 78 31.43 -27.11 -0.71
N LEU A 79 31.08 -27.10 -1.99
CA LEU A 79 32.01 -26.84 -3.10
C LEU A 79 32.81 -25.55 -2.85
N PRO A 80 34.10 -25.47 -3.25
CA PRO A 80 34.93 -24.28 -2.99
C PRO A 80 34.31 -22.96 -3.46
N LEU A 81 33.59 -22.99 -4.59
CA LEU A 81 32.86 -21.86 -5.15
C LEU A 81 31.65 -21.41 -4.31
N ASP A 82 30.89 -22.36 -3.74
CA ASP A 82 29.76 -22.06 -2.86
C ASP A 82 30.25 -21.42 -1.55
N ASN A 83 31.32 -21.98 -0.98
CA ASN A 83 32.01 -21.39 0.17
C ASN A 83 32.56 -19.98 -0.13
N LEU A 84 33.04 -19.71 -1.35
CA LEU A 84 33.50 -18.39 -1.77
C LEU A 84 32.32 -17.40 -1.93
N PHE A 85 31.22 -17.81 -2.56
CA PHE A 85 30.03 -16.97 -2.74
C PHE A 85 29.37 -16.62 -1.39
N LYS A 86 29.26 -17.60 -0.49
CA LYS A 86 28.82 -17.39 0.90
C LYS A 86 29.71 -16.42 1.67
N GLN A 87 31.04 -16.47 1.46
CA GLN A 87 31.98 -15.53 2.08
C GLN A 87 31.86 -14.12 1.50
N LEU A 88 31.62 -14.00 0.19
CA LEU A 88 31.38 -12.72 -0.50
C LEU A 88 30.13 -12.02 0.03
N LEU A 89 29.03 -12.75 0.21
CA LEU A 89 27.77 -12.19 0.74
C LEU A 89 27.84 -11.88 2.24
N ALA A 90 28.38 -12.79 3.06
CA ALA A 90 28.36 -12.65 4.51
C ALA A 90 29.41 -11.66 5.03
N GLY A 91 30.58 -11.59 4.39
CA GLY A 91 31.76 -10.91 4.93
C GLY A 91 32.31 -11.61 6.18
N LYS A 92 33.59 -11.98 6.13
CA LYS A 92 34.30 -12.60 7.28
C LYS A 92 34.53 -11.59 8.41
N ASP A 93 34.99 -10.38 8.08
CA ASP A 93 35.34 -9.33 9.05
C ASP A 93 34.65 -7.98 8.77
N SER A 94 34.85 -7.01 9.67
CA SER A 94 34.41 -5.62 9.47
C SER A 94 35.13 -4.88 8.33
N ARG A 95 36.29 -5.39 7.87
CA ARG A 95 37.15 -4.79 6.84
C ARG A 95 37.28 -5.62 5.55
N SER A 96 36.71 -6.83 5.47
CA SER A 96 37.10 -7.81 4.43
C SER A 96 36.39 -7.65 3.09
N VAL A 97 35.14 -7.18 3.05
CA VAL A 97 34.34 -6.98 1.81
C VAL A 97 33.42 -5.78 2.00
N LEU A 98 33.38 -4.87 1.02
CA LEU A 98 32.50 -3.70 1.00
C LEU A 98 31.32 -3.93 0.01
N LEU A 99 30.29 -4.64 0.46
CA LEU A 99 28.99 -4.68 -0.22
C LEU A 99 28.26 -3.35 0.06
N ALA A 100 27.71 -2.67 -0.96
CA ALA A 100 27.13 -1.32 -0.86
C ALA A 100 26.03 -1.06 -1.93
N GLY A 101 24.78 -1.43 -1.67
CA GLY A 101 23.69 -1.35 -2.66
C GLY A 101 22.71 -0.21 -2.39
N PHE A 102 21.94 0.20 -3.40
CA PHE A 102 20.71 0.96 -3.14
C PHE A 102 19.61 0.01 -2.67
N ASP A 103 18.83 0.43 -1.67
CA ASP A 103 17.83 -0.40 -1.00
C ASP A 103 18.42 -1.72 -0.46
N MET A 104 19.62 -1.62 0.13
CA MET A 104 20.36 -2.76 0.69
C MET A 104 19.55 -3.61 1.68
N PRO A 105 18.61 -3.07 2.49
CA PRO A 105 17.69 -3.89 3.31
C PRO A 105 16.88 -4.89 2.48
N ARG A 106 16.29 -4.43 1.36
CA ARG A 106 15.51 -5.26 0.43
C ARG A 106 16.39 -6.28 -0.29
N LEU A 107 17.58 -5.84 -0.74
CA LEU A 107 18.57 -6.72 -1.36
C LEU A 107 18.99 -7.86 -0.42
N ALA A 108 19.35 -7.53 0.82
CA ALA A 108 19.78 -8.51 1.82
C ALA A 108 18.70 -9.56 2.12
N LEU A 109 17.43 -9.14 2.25
CA LEU A 109 16.31 -10.05 2.48
C LEU A 109 16.02 -10.96 1.28
N ARG A 110 16.03 -10.43 0.05
CA ARG A 110 15.86 -11.22 -1.18
C ARG A 110 16.92 -12.32 -1.29
N LEU A 111 18.18 -11.94 -1.14
CA LEU A 111 19.33 -12.85 -1.23
C LEU A 111 19.32 -13.89 -0.09
N PHE A 112 18.97 -13.48 1.14
CA PHE A 112 18.87 -14.40 2.27
C PHE A 112 17.74 -15.43 2.09
N VAL A 113 16.56 -15.01 1.63
CA VAL A 113 15.43 -15.94 1.38
C VAL A 113 15.74 -16.89 0.24
N HIS A 114 16.42 -16.43 -0.82
CA HIS A 114 16.70 -17.23 -2.00
C HIS A 114 17.87 -18.21 -1.80
N PHE A 115 19.01 -17.75 -1.28
CA PHE A 115 20.22 -18.56 -1.13
C PHE A 115 20.42 -19.15 0.28
N GLY A 116 19.65 -18.70 1.28
CA GLY A 116 19.85 -19.09 2.69
C GLY A 116 21.11 -18.51 3.35
N TYR A 117 21.89 -17.69 2.62
CA TYR A 117 23.14 -17.11 3.10
C TYR A 117 22.93 -15.75 3.75
N HIS A 118 23.63 -15.55 4.87
CA HIS A 118 23.67 -14.25 5.52
C HIS A 118 24.34 -13.24 4.61
N VAL A 119 23.75 -12.05 4.54
CA VAL A 119 24.25 -10.91 3.77
C VAL A 119 24.64 -9.79 4.73
N LYS A 120 25.80 -9.15 4.47
CA LYS A 120 26.26 -7.92 5.11
C LYS A 120 26.64 -6.89 4.05
N GLY A 121 26.11 -5.67 4.15
CA GLY A 121 26.46 -4.57 3.26
C GLY A 121 25.99 -3.21 3.75
N THR A 122 26.22 -2.17 2.96
CA THR A 122 25.89 -0.78 3.24
C THR A 122 24.79 -0.30 2.29
N ASP A 123 23.94 0.63 2.73
CA ASP A 123 22.88 1.20 1.91
C ASP A 123 23.29 2.54 1.29
N LEU A 124 23.55 2.58 -0.02
CA LEU A 124 23.99 3.78 -0.74
C LEU A 124 22.97 4.92 -0.68
N SER A 125 21.68 4.60 -0.60
CA SER A 125 20.59 5.58 -0.46
C SER A 125 20.66 6.38 0.84
N THR A 126 21.18 5.81 1.93
CA THR A 126 21.29 6.48 3.24
C THR A 126 22.70 6.95 3.60
N VAL A 127 23.75 6.40 2.97
CA VAL A 127 25.16 6.83 3.16
C VAL A 127 25.37 8.34 2.97
N CYS A 128 24.67 8.96 2.03
CA CYS A 128 24.80 10.41 1.75
C CYS A 128 23.78 11.27 2.51
N SER A 129 22.89 10.66 3.29
CA SER A 129 21.77 11.33 3.94
C SER A 129 22.15 11.85 5.33
N PRO A 130 21.92 13.14 5.66
CA PRO A 130 22.26 13.71 6.97
C PRO A 130 21.64 12.98 8.17
N SER A 131 20.45 12.38 7.98
CA SER A 131 19.75 11.60 9.01
C SER A 131 20.14 10.12 9.06
N GLN A 132 20.94 9.65 8.09
CA GLN A 132 21.31 8.23 7.86
C GLN A 132 20.12 7.25 7.77
N THR A 133 18.89 7.78 7.63
CA THR A 133 17.63 7.01 7.65
C THR A 133 16.70 7.42 6.51
N GLU A 134 16.71 8.69 6.11
CA GLU A 134 16.01 9.16 4.91
C GLU A 134 16.75 8.66 3.65
N ALA A 135 16.21 7.64 2.99
CA ALA A 135 16.74 7.11 1.75
C ALA A 135 16.60 8.12 0.59
N TRP A 136 17.74 8.51 0.00
CA TRP A 136 17.80 9.36 -1.18
C TRP A 136 17.65 8.54 -2.47
N LEU A 137 17.02 9.13 -3.48
CA LEU A 137 16.92 8.53 -4.82
C LEU A 137 18.31 8.46 -5.50
N PRO A 138 18.57 7.46 -6.35
CA PRO A 138 19.87 7.26 -6.99
C PRO A 138 20.43 8.51 -7.69
N ALA A 139 19.60 9.27 -8.42
CA ALA A 139 20.05 10.49 -9.10
C ALA A 139 20.53 11.57 -8.12
N LYS A 140 19.89 11.71 -6.95
CA LYS A 140 20.31 12.68 -5.90
C LYS A 140 21.65 12.28 -5.27
N VAL A 141 21.91 10.97 -5.14
CA VAL A 141 23.20 10.46 -4.65
C VAL A 141 24.31 10.67 -5.69
N VAL A 142 24.03 10.45 -6.98
CA VAL A 142 24.95 10.78 -8.09
C VAL A 142 25.28 12.27 -8.10
N GLU A 143 24.27 13.13 -8.11
CA GLU A 143 24.40 14.59 -8.10
C GLU A 143 25.28 15.08 -6.94
N ALA A 144 25.03 14.57 -5.72
CA ALA A 144 25.74 15.00 -4.52
C ALA A 144 27.18 14.48 -4.38
N LYS A 145 27.58 13.45 -5.14
CA LYS A 145 28.91 12.79 -5.00
C LYS A 145 29.78 12.81 -6.24
N ILE A 146 29.19 12.88 -7.42
CA ILE A 146 29.89 12.95 -8.71
C ILE A 146 29.76 14.37 -9.31
N GLY A 147 28.77 15.15 -8.87
CA GLY A 147 28.48 16.49 -9.39
C GLY A 147 27.47 16.47 -10.54
N ILE A 148 26.97 17.66 -10.90
CA ILE A 148 26.10 17.83 -12.06
C ILE A 148 26.96 17.76 -13.33
N ILE A 149 26.69 16.79 -14.19
CA ILE A 149 27.25 16.71 -15.54
C ILE A 149 26.20 17.27 -16.50
N GLU A 150 26.66 18.02 -17.51
CA GLU A 150 25.80 18.77 -18.46
C GLU A 150 24.73 17.92 -19.18
N CYS A 151 24.94 16.60 -19.27
CA CYS A 151 24.02 15.63 -19.88
C CYS A 151 23.28 14.72 -18.87
N MET A 152 23.26 15.04 -17.57
CA MET A 152 22.72 14.17 -16.52
C MET A 152 21.17 14.09 -16.52
N ASP A 153 20.63 13.02 -17.11
CA ASP A 153 19.20 12.71 -17.02
C ASP A 153 18.85 12.05 -15.67
N THR A 154 18.43 12.89 -14.72
CA THR A 154 17.95 12.49 -13.39
C THR A 154 16.76 11.51 -13.43
N PHE A 155 15.89 11.58 -14.45
CA PHE A 155 14.75 10.67 -14.56
C PHE A 155 15.23 9.29 -15.01
N ARG A 156 16.08 9.19 -16.03
CA ARG A 156 16.65 7.91 -16.49
C ARG A 156 17.45 7.21 -15.38
N ILE A 157 18.24 7.96 -14.61
CA ILE A 157 19.00 7.39 -13.47
C ILE A 157 18.04 6.81 -12.41
N ASN A 158 16.97 7.52 -12.03
CA ASN A 158 16.00 6.98 -11.08
C ASN A 158 15.22 5.80 -11.66
N ARG A 159 14.77 5.89 -12.92
CA ARG A 159 14.03 4.84 -13.64
C ARG A 159 14.83 3.56 -13.80
N LEU A 160 16.17 3.60 -13.71
CA LEU A 160 16.96 2.37 -13.61
C LEU A 160 16.44 1.48 -12.48
N TRP A 161 16.07 2.00 -11.30
CA TRP A 161 15.62 1.20 -10.14
C TRP A 161 14.13 0.81 -10.12
N HIS A 162 13.36 1.13 -11.16
CA HIS A 162 11.94 0.73 -11.25
C HIS A 162 11.80 -0.76 -11.61
N GLU A 163 11.00 -1.49 -10.84
CA GLU A 163 10.84 -2.95 -11.00
C GLU A 163 10.03 -3.38 -12.22
N ASN A 164 9.34 -2.43 -12.87
CA ASN A 164 8.68 -2.68 -14.15
C ASN A 164 9.60 -2.35 -15.36
N ASN A 165 10.83 -1.87 -15.10
CA ASN A 165 11.84 -1.47 -16.09
C ASN A 165 13.05 -2.43 -16.12
N ASP A 166 12.80 -3.73 -15.92
CA ASP A 166 13.84 -4.72 -15.73
C ASP A 166 14.23 -5.48 -17.00
N ASN A 167 15.50 -5.31 -17.41
CA ASN A 167 16.20 -6.14 -18.39
C ASN A 167 17.68 -6.28 -17.95
N GLU A 168 18.45 -7.15 -18.61
CA GLU A 168 19.85 -7.42 -18.21
C GLU A 168 20.79 -6.22 -18.42
N GLU A 169 20.51 -5.37 -19.40
CA GLU A 169 21.26 -4.12 -19.63
C GLU A 169 21.09 -3.14 -18.46
N ASN A 170 19.84 -2.84 -18.08
CA ASN A 170 19.51 -1.99 -16.94
C ASN A 170 20.08 -2.59 -15.64
N LEU A 171 20.09 -3.92 -15.52
CA LEU A 171 20.69 -4.60 -14.38
C LEU A 171 22.21 -4.35 -14.28
N CYS A 172 22.91 -4.48 -15.40
CA CYS A 172 24.33 -4.14 -15.49
C CYS A 172 24.60 -2.65 -15.20
N LEU A 173 23.75 -1.76 -15.70
CA LEU A 173 23.84 -0.32 -15.44
C LEU A 173 23.66 0.01 -13.96
N ARG A 174 22.67 -0.58 -13.27
CA ARG A 174 22.50 -0.45 -11.80
C ARG A 174 23.76 -0.88 -11.05
N ALA A 175 24.29 -2.07 -11.37
CA ALA A 175 25.45 -2.64 -10.70
C ALA A 175 26.70 -1.76 -10.91
N ARG A 176 26.97 -1.35 -12.16
CA ARG A 176 28.11 -0.49 -12.51
C ARG A 176 28.01 0.91 -11.87
N LEU A 177 26.82 1.50 -11.83
CA LEU A 177 26.60 2.80 -11.19
C LEU A 177 26.77 2.70 -9.66
N SER A 178 26.26 1.63 -9.04
CA SER A 178 26.44 1.37 -7.61
C SER A 178 27.91 1.19 -7.25
N ALA A 179 28.67 0.39 -8.02
CA ALA A 179 30.12 0.20 -7.81
C ALA A 179 30.91 1.51 -8.00
N SER A 180 30.55 2.32 -8.99
CA SER A 180 31.16 3.63 -9.24
C SER A 180 30.95 4.60 -8.07
N LEU A 181 29.73 4.63 -7.51
CA LEU A 181 29.40 5.42 -6.32
C LEU A 181 30.07 4.88 -5.06
N ALA A 182 30.13 3.56 -4.88
CA ALA A 182 30.76 2.93 -3.72
C ALA A 182 32.26 3.26 -3.64
N ARG A 183 32.96 3.38 -4.77
CA ARG A 183 34.35 3.87 -4.81
C ARG A 183 34.47 5.30 -4.31
N VAL A 184 33.53 6.18 -4.67
CA VAL A 184 33.55 7.61 -4.28
C VAL A 184 33.16 7.78 -2.80
N CYS A 185 32.16 7.04 -2.32
CA CYS A 185 31.65 7.11 -0.94
C CYS A 185 32.40 6.21 0.05
N ARG A 186 33.67 5.89 -0.23
CA ARG A 186 34.39 4.83 0.49
C ARG A 186 34.53 5.11 1.99
N SER A 187 34.89 6.33 2.36
CA SER A 187 35.03 6.77 3.76
C SER A 187 33.72 6.66 4.55
N GLU A 188 32.61 7.00 3.90
CA GLU A 188 31.27 6.94 4.48
C GLU A 188 30.79 5.49 4.58
N ILE A 189 31.08 4.64 3.59
CA ILE A 189 30.76 3.20 3.65
C ILE A 189 31.54 2.50 4.77
N GLU A 190 32.82 2.87 4.96
CA GLU A 190 33.66 2.33 6.04
C GLU A 190 33.13 2.75 7.43
N SER A 191 32.51 3.93 7.57
CA SER A 191 32.00 4.45 8.86
C SER A 191 30.51 4.12 9.16
N VAL A 192 29.62 4.17 8.17
CA VAL A 192 28.15 3.97 8.34
C VAL A 192 27.79 2.57 8.86
N LYS A 193 26.68 2.45 9.60
CA LYS A 193 26.20 1.18 10.15
C LYS A 193 25.70 0.24 9.04
N LYS A 194 26.24 -0.98 9.01
CA LYS A 194 25.99 -1.97 7.94
C LYS A 194 24.66 -2.70 8.18
N VAL A 195 23.90 -2.90 7.11
CA VAL A 195 22.84 -3.92 7.01
C VAL A 195 23.52 -5.27 7.19
N ASP A 196 23.17 -6.03 8.22
CA ASP A 196 23.70 -7.38 8.44
C ASP A 196 22.60 -8.30 8.93
N THR A 197 22.21 -9.25 8.08
CA THR A 197 21.18 -10.24 8.41
C THR A 197 21.49 -11.06 9.66
N ARG A 198 22.76 -11.18 10.10
CA ARG A 198 23.11 -11.88 11.36
C ARG A 198 22.56 -11.20 12.61
N ASN A 199 22.23 -9.90 12.53
CA ASN A 199 21.59 -9.16 13.63
C ASN A 199 20.15 -9.62 13.92
N VAL A 200 19.57 -10.44 13.03
CA VAL A 200 18.14 -10.80 13.05
C VAL A 200 18.00 -12.32 13.02
N ARG A 201 17.10 -12.88 13.83
CA ARG A 201 16.84 -14.32 13.84
C ARG A 201 16.31 -14.80 12.48
N ARG A 202 16.66 -16.04 12.12
CA ARG A 202 16.37 -16.62 10.79
C ARG A 202 14.88 -16.77 10.47
N ASP A 203 14.04 -17.02 11.47
CA ASP A 203 12.59 -17.05 11.35
C ASP A 203 12.01 -15.68 11.01
N ILE A 204 12.50 -14.62 11.68
CA ILE A 204 12.13 -13.23 11.38
C ILE A 204 12.55 -12.84 9.97
N LEU A 205 13.79 -13.17 9.56
CA LEU A 205 14.26 -12.90 8.19
C LEU A 205 13.38 -13.58 7.12
N LYS A 206 13.01 -14.85 7.33
CA LYS A 206 12.08 -15.58 6.44
C LYS A 206 10.69 -14.91 6.40
N CYS A 207 10.18 -14.46 7.54
CA CYS A 207 8.92 -13.73 7.61
C CYS A 207 8.97 -12.41 6.84
N LEU A 208 9.95 -11.55 7.14
CA LEU A 208 10.14 -10.26 6.47
C LEU A 208 10.34 -10.42 4.97
N GLY A 209 11.16 -11.38 4.53
CA GLY A 209 11.37 -11.65 3.11
C GLY A 209 10.12 -12.18 2.38
N LYS A 210 9.23 -12.92 3.06
CA LYS A 210 7.91 -13.31 2.50
C LYS A 210 7.00 -12.09 2.31
N LEU A 211 6.92 -11.21 3.31
CA LEU A 211 6.11 -9.98 3.26
C LEU A 211 6.62 -9.00 2.19
N LEU A 212 7.95 -8.92 2.05
CA LEU A 212 8.63 -8.16 1.03
C LEU A 212 8.33 -8.73 -0.37
N LYS A 213 8.45 -10.04 -0.58
CA LYS A 213 8.09 -10.73 -1.85
C LYS A 213 6.68 -10.41 -2.33
N GLN A 214 5.69 -10.29 -1.43
CA GLN A 214 4.34 -9.86 -1.79
C GLN A 214 4.32 -8.43 -2.37
N THR A 215 5.03 -7.50 -1.73
CA THR A 215 5.17 -6.11 -2.18
C THR A 215 5.90 -6.03 -3.53
N ASP A 216 6.95 -6.84 -3.69
CA ASP A 216 7.74 -6.95 -4.93
C ASP A 216 6.88 -7.35 -6.14
N ILE A 217 5.91 -8.26 -5.95
CA ILE A 217 5.00 -8.69 -7.02
C ILE A 217 4.04 -7.56 -7.39
N LEU A 218 3.48 -6.85 -6.41
CA LEU A 218 2.61 -5.69 -6.63
C LEU A 218 3.31 -4.56 -7.40
N SER A 219 4.54 -4.21 -7.01
CA SER A 219 5.29 -3.15 -7.66
C SER A 219 5.61 -3.43 -9.14
N ARG A 220 5.46 -4.68 -9.60
CA ARG A 220 5.63 -5.10 -11.01
C ARG A 220 4.35 -5.22 -11.80
N SER A 221 3.21 -5.51 -11.16
CA SER A 221 1.92 -5.48 -11.85
C SER A 221 1.47 -4.05 -12.19
N LEU A 222 2.07 -3.04 -11.55
CA LEU A 222 1.90 -1.64 -11.93
C LEU A 222 2.38 -1.39 -13.38
N PRO A 223 1.52 -0.81 -14.25
CA PRO A 223 1.83 -0.63 -15.66
C PRO A 223 3.06 0.26 -15.87
N LYS A 224 3.83 -0.02 -16.93
CA LYS A 224 5.06 0.73 -17.28
C LYS A 224 4.77 2.18 -17.68
N GLU A 225 3.61 2.40 -18.30
CA GLU A 225 3.07 3.67 -18.73
C GLU A 225 1.57 3.67 -18.46
N MET A 226 1.03 4.79 -17.94
CA MET A 226 -0.41 4.97 -17.78
C MET A 226 -0.93 5.96 -18.82
N LEU A 227 -1.96 5.56 -19.57
CA LEU A 227 -2.73 6.49 -20.39
C LEU A 227 -3.49 7.45 -19.47
N SER A 228 -3.31 8.76 -19.67
CA SER A 228 -3.99 9.78 -18.89
C SER A 228 -5.38 10.03 -19.47
N GLU A 229 -6.43 9.82 -18.68
CA GLU A 229 -7.78 10.30 -19.03
C GLU A 229 -7.89 11.79 -18.70
N TYR A 230 -8.22 12.62 -19.69
CA TYR A 230 -8.34 14.08 -19.53
C TYR A 230 -9.61 14.64 -20.16
N ASP A 231 -10.18 15.64 -19.48
CA ASP A 231 -11.28 16.46 -20.00
C ASP A 231 -10.73 17.60 -20.88
N ASN A 232 -9.55 18.14 -20.55
CA ASN A 232 -8.94 19.25 -21.29
C ASN A 232 -7.41 19.37 -21.07
N PHE A 233 -6.71 19.98 -22.02
CA PHE A 233 -5.29 20.35 -21.94
C PHE A 233 -5.07 21.77 -22.50
N ASP A 234 -4.95 22.75 -21.60
CA ASP A 234 -4.83 24.18 -21.96
C ASP A 234 -3.37 24.68 -21.89
N HIS A 235 -3.01 25.64 -22.73
CA HIS A 235 -1.82 26.47 -22.52
C HIS A 235 -2.22 27.78 -21.81
N LYS A 236 -1.69 28.04 -20.60
CA LYS A 236 -1.81 29.35 -19.95
C LYS A 236 -0.55 30.16 -20.19
N GLY A 237 -0.69 31.31 -20.87
CA GLY A 237 0.44 32.19 -21.18
C GLY A 237 1.21 32.66 -19.95
N GLY A 238 2.52 32.87 -20.13
CA GLY A 238 3.46 33.25 -19.07
C GLY A 238 4.12 32.06 -18.36
N ASP A 239 4.73 32.32 -17.21
CA ASP A 239 5.57 31.38 -16.45
C ASP A 239 4.79 30.22 -15.76
N ALA A 240 3.48 30.14 -16.04
CA ALA A 240 2.52 29.19 -15.46
C ALA A 240 2.51 27.82 -16.14
N GLY A 241 3.00 27.71 -17.39
CA GLY A 241 3.11 26.45 -18.12
C GLY A 241 1.79 25.90 -18.67
N PHE A 242 1.78 24.60 -18.97
CA PHE A 242 0.63 23.90 -19.55
C PHE A 242 -0.24 23.30 -18.45
N LYS A 243 -1.56 23.22 -18.67
CA LYS A 243 -2.56 22.82 -17.68
C LYS A 243 -3.33 21.60 -18.16
N LEU A 244 -3.01 20.43 -17.60
CA LEU A 244 -3.77 19.20 -17.77
C LEU A 244 -4.95 19.16 -16.79
N THR A 245 -6.15 18.90 -17.29
CA THR A 245 -7.36 18.71 -16.47
C THR A 245 -7.84 17.27 -16.63
N ASN A 246 -7.59 16.43 -15.64
CA ASN A 246 -7.90 15.00 -15.70
C ASN A 246 -9.40 14.72 -15.53
N ALA A 247 -9.94 13.74 -16.27
CA ALA A 247 -11.36 13.39 -16.21
C ALA A 247 -11.76 12.89 -14.81
N ARG A 248 -10.88 12.11 -14.17
CA ARG A 248 -11.09 11.55 -12.83
C ARG A 248 -10.02 12.04 -11.86
N TYR A 249 -10.41 12.31 -10.61
CA TYR A 249 -9.46 12.76 -9.59
C TYR A 249 -8.39 11.69 -9.27
N LYS A 250 -8.75 10.41 -9.40
CA LYS A 250 -7.84 9.27 -9.22
C LYS A 250 -6.78 9.16 -10.33
N THR A 251 -7.07 9.61 -11.55
CA THR A 251 -6.15 9.51 -12.71
C THR A 251 -5.26 10.75 -12.88
N ARG A 252 -5.29 11.70 -11.92
CA ARG A 252 -4.43 12.89 -11.97
C ARG A 252 -2.95 12.55 -11.82
N VAL A 253 -2.11 13.24 -12.58
CA VAL A 253 -0.66 13.04 -12.57
C VAL A 253 -0.04 13.69 -11.33
N ARG A 254 0.60 12.92 -10.44
CA ARG A 254 1.24 13.51 -9.26
C ARG A 254 2.58 14.16 -9.60
N THR A 255 2.98 15.14 -8.79
CA THR A 255 4.35 15.67 -8.79
C THR A 255 5.29 14.58 -8.26
N SER A 256 6.19 14.09 -9.10
CA SER A 256 7.14 13.02 -8.76
C SER A 256 8.51 13.31 -9.37
N LYS A 257 9.59 12.99 -8.66
CA LYS A 257 10.97 12.98 -9.18
C LYS A 257 11.28 11.75 -10.03
N GLN A 258 10.30 10.86 -10.16
CA GLN A 258 10.38 9.54 -10.78
C GLN A 258 9.32 9.31 -11.86
N ALA A 259 8.52 10.32 -12.21
CA ALA A 259 7.57 10.27 -13.31
C ALA A 259 7.75 11.47 -14.25
N ILE A 260 7.48 11.25 -15.53
CA ILE A 260 7.35 12.28 -16.56
C ILE A 260 6.00 12.14 -17.27
N VAL A 261 5.55 13.22 -17.90
CA VAL A 261 4.38 13.23 -18.79
C VAL A 261 4.89 13.31 -20.21
N LEU A 262 4.57 12.31 -21.02
CA LEU A 262 4.80 12.31 -22.47
C LEU A 262 3.51 12.73 -23.16
N LEU A 263 3.60 13.71 -24.06
CA LEU A 263 2.49 14.15 -24.89
C LEU A 263 2.85 13.88 -26.35
N THR A 264 1.94 13.23 -27.07
CA THR A 264 2.11 12.91 -28.49
C THR A 264 1.23 13.81 -29.32
N ASP A 265 1.81 14.58 -30.25
CA ASP A 265 1.04 15.37 -31.23
C ASP A 265 0.46 14.51 -32.35
N GLU A 266 -0.44 15.10 -33.15
CA GLU A 266 -1.07 14.50 -34.33
C GLU A 266 -0.09 13.88 -35.37
N ARG A 267 1.21 14.21 -35.32
CA ARG A 267 2.26 13.69 -36.20
C ARG A 267 3.12 12.61 -35.53
N GLY A 268 2.75 12.18 -34.32
CA GLY A 268 3.52 11.21 -33.53
C GLY A 268 4.74 11.80 -32.82
N LYS A 269 4.94 13.13 -32.82
CA LYS A 269 6.07 13.73 -32.11
C LYS A 269 5.79 13.77 -30.60
N GLU A 270 6.72 13.25 -29.81
CA GLU A 270 6.63 13.26 -28.35
C GLU A 270 7.30 14.47 -27.69
N TYR A 271 6.67 14.97 -26.63
CA TYR A 271 7.11 16.09 -25.81
C TYR A 271 7.15 15.65 -24.34
N ALA A 272 8.30 15.78 -23.68
CA ALA A 272 8.48 15.34 -22.29
C ALA A 272 8.37 16.52 -21.30
N GLY A 273 7.34 16.48 -20.46
CA GLY A 273 7.10 17.42 -19.37
C GLY A 273 7.17 16.78 -17.99
N ARG A 274 7.19 17.61 -16.94
CA ARG A 274 7.09 17.19 -15.53
C ARG A 274 5.93 17.91 -14.84
N ALA A 275 5.16 17.19 -14.04
CA ALA A 275 4.15 17.78 -13.17
C ALA A 275 4.82 18.66 -12.11
N SER A 276 4.44 19.94 -12.03
CA SER A 276 5.06 20.93 -11.13
C SER A 276 4.17 21.38 -9.98
N SER A 277 2.84 21.40 -10.16
CA SER A 277 1.90 21.78 -9.11
C SER A 277 0.49 21.25 -9.40
N LEU A 278 -0.31 21.12 -8.34
CA LEU A 278 -1.60 20.44 -8.34
C LEU A 278 -2.67 21.29 -7.66
N LYS A 279 -3.88 21.30 -8.22
CA LYS A 279 -5.09 21.83 -7.58
C LYS A 279 -6.31 21.08 -8.09
N GLY A 280 -6.95 20.28 -7.24
CA GLY A 280 -8.07 19.44 -7.67
C GLY A 280 -7.67 18.47 -8.81
N LYS A 281 -8.53 18.32 -9.81
CA LYS A 281 -8.26 17.56 -11.04
C LYS A 281 -7.22 18.21 -11.98
N THR A 282 -6.76 19.44 -11.67
CA THR A 282 -5.76 20.15 -12.48
C THR A 282 -4.33 19.79 -12.06
N THR A 283 -3.51 19.47 -13.06
CA THR A 283 -2.04 19.36 -12.94
C THR A 283 -1.38 20.37 -13.88
N ASN A 284 -0.46 21.18 -13.36
CA ASN A 284 0.40 22.03 -14.19
C ASN A 284 1.64 21.24 -14.62
N ILE A 285 1.95 21.27 -15.92
CA ILE A 285 3.07 20.58 -16.57
C ILE A 285 4.08 21.63 -17.06
N LYS A 286 5.34 21.48 -16.65
CA LYS A 286 6.48 22.27 -17.14
C LYS A 286 7.33 21.44 -18.10
N PHE A 287 7.82 22.08 -19.16
CA PHE A 287 8.68 21.47 -20.19
C PHE A 287 10.09 22.08 -20.13
N GLY A 288 11.06 21.38 -20.69
CA GLY A 288 12.38 21.96 -20.96
C GLY A 288 12.30 23.05 -22.04
N ALA A 289 13.25 24.00 -22.02
CA ALA A 289 13.35 25.03 -23.05
C ALA A 289 13.44 24.40 -24.45
N GLY A 290 12.62 24.86 -25.40
CA GLY A 290 12.53 24.31 -26.76
C GLY A 290 11.83 22.94 -26.88
N GLN A 291 11.46 22.29 -25.77
CA GLN A 291 10.80 20.96 -25.75
C GLN A 291 9.29 21.04 -25.46
N GLN A 292 8.66 22.19 -25.73
CA GLN A 292 7.24 22.42 -25.46
C GLN A 292 6.36 22.22 -26.72
N PRO A 293 5.11 21.73 -26.57
CA PRO A 293 4.14 21.70 -27.67
C PRO A 293 3.84 23.11 -28.23
N THR A 294 3.72 23.24 -29.55
CA THR A 294 3.23 24.47 -30.19
C THR A 294 1.71 24.49 -30.18
N GLN A 295 1.09 25.62 -29.79
CA GLN A 295 -0.38 25.78 -29.68
C GLN A 295 -1.17 25.38 -30.94
N ALA A 296 -0.56 25.45 -32.12
CA ALA A 296 -1.18 25.10 -33.40
C ALA A 296 -1.32 23.59 -33.66
N ARG A 297 -0.95 22.70 -32.73
CA ARG A 297 -1.02 21.24 -32.90
C ARG A 297 -1.93 20.60 -31.88
N ALA A 298 -2.84 19.75 -32.34
CA ALA A 298 -3.66 18.93 -31.46
C ALA A 298 -2.80 17.87 -30.75
N ILE A 299 -3.02 17.70 -29.43
CA ILE A 299 -2.45 16.60 -28.66
C ILE A 299 -3.36 15.39 -28.82
N GLN A 300 -2.82 14.31 -29.40
CA GLN A 300 -3.55 13.07 -29.63
C GLN A 300 -3.59 12.18 -28.39
N ASN A 301 -2.52 12.17 -27.59
CA ASN A 301 -2.39 11.30 -26.43
C ASN A 301 -1.49 11.92 -25.34
N ILE A 302 -1.77 11.59 -24.09
CA ILE A 302 -0.99 11.98 -22.91
C ILE A 302 -0.73 10.72 -22.08
N ARG A 303 0.54 10.37 -21.85
CA ARG A 303 0.96 9.21 -21.06
C ARG A 303 1.82 9.64 -19.88
N VAL A 304 1.67 8.97 -18.75
CA VAL A 304 2.57 9.11 -17.59
C VAL A 304 3.53 7.94 -17.59
N VAL A 305 4.83 8.23 -17.55
CA VAL A 305 5.89 7.20 -17.60
C VAL A 305 6.75 7.30 -16.34
N GLY A 306 6.96 6.17 -15.68
CA GLY A 306 7.68 6.08 -14.40
C GLY A 306 6.75 5.78 -13.22
N GLN A 307 7.15 6.20 -12.01
CA GLN A 307 6.45 5.87 -10.77
C GLN A 307 6.21 7.11 -9.90
N ASP A 308 5.17 7.07 -9.06
CA ASP A 308 4.96 8.05 -8.00
C ASP A 308 6.13 7.98 -6.99
N ASP A 309 6.45 9.11 -6.36
CA ASP A 309 7.42 9.12 -5.27
C ASP A 309 6.86 8.35 -4.04
N PRO A 310 7.69 7.58 -3.31
CA PRO A 310 7.24 6.78 -2.17
C PRO A 310 6.42 7.59 -1.18
N THR A 311 5.28 7.05 -0.79
CA THR A 311 4.43 7.59 0.27
C THR A 311 5.20 7.62 1.60
N ASN A 312 4.78 8.48 2.53
CA ASN A 312 5.38 8.50 3.88
C ASN A 312 5.35 7.11 4.52
N SER A 313 4.29 6.33 4.26
CA SER A 313 4.07 4.97 4.72
C SER A 313 5.04 3.93 4.14
N GLU A 314 5.54 4.14 2.93
CA GLU A 314 6.57 3.27 2.32
C GLU A 314 7.96 3.65 2.82
N ARG A 315 8.25 4.96 2.93
CA ARG A 315 9.50 5.47 3.55
C ARG A 315 9.65 4.94 4.98
N ALA A 316 8.57 5.06 5.74
CA ALA A 316 8.37 4.50 7.08
C ALA A 316 8.75 3.02 7.19
N ARG A 317 8.22 2.19 6.29
CA ARG A 317 8.50 0.75 6.29
C ARG A 317 9.96 0.46 5.92
N ASN A 318 10.50 1.17 4.92
CA ASN A 318 11.87 0.95 4.45
C ASN A 318 12.91 1.38 5.51
N ALA A 319 12.69 2.50 6.20
CA ALA A 319 13.50 2.95 7.33
C ALA A 319 13.50 1.94 8.50
N LEU A 320 12.36 1.29 8.77
CA LEU A 320 12.29 0.21 9.75
C LEU A 320 13.12 -1.02 9.34
N LEU A 321 12.99 -1.48 8.10
CA LEU A 321 13.75 -2.63 7.60
C LEU A 321 15.27 -2.38 7.69
N LEU A 322 15.71 -1.16 7.37
CA LEU A 322 17.09 -0.71 7.56
C LEU A 322 17.51 -0.82 9.04
N LYS A 323 16.75 -0.22 9.96
CA LYS A 323 17.05 -0.23 11.41
C LYS A 323 17.04 -1.64 12.01
N VAL A 324 16.13 -2.51 11.57
CA VAL A 324 16.06 -3.94 11.97
C VAL A 324 17.29 -4.70 11.52
N LEU A 325 17.66 -4.62 10.24
CA LEU A 325 18.83 -5.35 9.72
C LEU A 325 20.17 -4.75 10.15
N GLN A 326 20.20 -3.47 10.53
CA GLN A 326 21.32 -2.87 11.26
C GLN A 326 21.36 -3.30 12.75
N GLY A 327 20.40 -4.09 13.25
CA GLY A 327 20.34 -4.47 14.68
C GLY A 327 20.07 -3.30 15.62
N GLY A 328 19.45 -2.22 15.14
CA GLY A 328 18.92 -1.14 15.98
C GLY A 328 17.52 -1.43 16.54
N VAL A 329 16.82 -2.41 15.98
CA VAL A 329 15.44 -2.78 16.36
C VAL A 329 15.30 -4.30 16.42
N ASN A 330 14.80 -4.83 17.53
CA ASN A 330 14.40 -6.23 17.66
C ASN A 330 12.86 -6.35 17.66
N LEU A 331 12.30 -6.90 16.58
CA LEU A 331 10.84 -7.01 16.39
C LEU A 331 10.11 -7.86 17.46
N ILE A 332 10.82 -8.73 18.18
CA ILE A 332 10.24 -9.56 19.25
C ILE A 332 9.83 -8.71 20.47
N ASN A 333 10.49 -7.58 20.70
CA ASN A 333 10.25 -6.73 21.86
C ASN A 333 8.89 -5.99 21.82
N TYR A 334 8.15 -6.10 20.71
CA TYR A 334 6.90 -5.37 20.47
C TYR A 334 5.73 -6.35 20.47
N PRO A 335 4.88 -6.38 21.52
CA PRO A 335 3.87 -7.43 21.71
C PRO A 335 2.94 -7.64 20.51
N PHE A 336 2.45 -6.56 19.88
CA PHE A 336 1.57 -6.68 18.70
C PHE A 336 2.29 -7.15 17.44
N VAL A 337 3.56 -6.77 17.24
CA VAL A 337 4.40 -7.29 16.13
C VAL A 337 4.68 -8.78 16.33
N ARG A 338 5.09 -9.15 17.55
CA ARG A 338 5.34 -10.53 17.94
C ARG A 338 4.07 -11.37 17.77
N LEU A 339 2.94 -10.95 18.35
CA LEU A 339 1.65 -11.60 18.22
C LEU A 339 1.18 -11.75 16.76
N LEU A 340 1.41 -10.77 15.88
CA LEU A 340 0.94 -10.84 14.49
C LEU A 340 1.78 -11.77 13.60
N TRP A 341 3.10 -11.79 13.75
CA TRP A 341 4.03 -12.46 12.81
C TRP A 341 4.91 -13.56 13.41
N LEU A 342 5.12 -13.54 14.73
CA LEU A 342 6.09 -14.36 15.46
C LEU A 342 5.53 -14.81 16.83
N PRO A 343 4.27 -15.31 16.92
CA PRO A 343 3.60 -15.52 18.19
C PRO A 343 4.31 -16.59 19.04
N THR A 344 4.46 -16.33 20.33
CA THR A 344 4.89 -17.35 21.29
C THR A 344 3.68 -18.17 21.80
N LYS A 345 3.93 -19.22 22.57
CA LYS A 345 2.84 -20.03 23.17
C LYS A 345 2.02 -19.19 24.15
N GLU A 346 2.71 -18.30 24.88
CA GLU A 346 2.16 -17.37 25.85
C GLU A 346 1.27 -16.33 25.15
N ASP A 347 1.68 -15.81 23.98
CA ASP A 347 0.84 -14.91 23.17
C ASP A 347 -0.46 -15.58 22.72
N VAL A 348 -0.38 -16.84 22.29
CA VAL A 348 -1.54 -17.64 21.88
C VAL A 348 -2.44 -17.98 23.07
N LEU A 349 -1.87 -18.10 24.29
CA LEU A 349 -2.63 -18.29 25.52
C LEU A 349 -3.31 -16.99 25.97
N GLU A 350 -2.63 -15.84 25.92
CA GLU A 350 -3.20 -14.51 26.24
C GLU A 350 -4.43 -14.17 25.37
N LEU A 351 -4.50 -14.65 24.12
CA LEU A 351 -5.68 -14.52 23.25
C LEU A 351 -6.93 -15.25 23.77
N ASN A 352 -6.78 -16.21 24.68
CA ASN A 352 -7.89 -16.98 25.25
C ASN A 352 -8.31 -16.50 26.64
N LEU A 353 -7.55 -15.57 27.24
CA LEU A 353 -7.89 -15.00 28.53
C LEU A 353 -9.00 -13.97 28.34
N GLU A 354 -10.21 -14.32 28.78
CA GLU A 354 -11.27 -13.35 29.05
C GLU A 354 -11.11 -12.87 30.50
N ASP A 355 -11.39 -11.59 30.77
CA ASP A 355 -11.38 -11.10 32.16
C ASP A 355 -12.56 -11.74 32.93
N GLU A 356 -12.33 -12.28 34.13
CA GLU A 356 -13.36 -13.04 34.88
C GLU A 356 -14.26 -12.15 35.77
N SER A 357 -13.82 -10.93 36.10
CA SER A 357 -14.49 -10.02 37.05
C SER A 357 -15.08 -8.79 36.35
N TRP A 358 -16.36 -8.86 35.96
CA TRP A 358 -16.99 -7.86 35.07
C TRP A 358 -18.02 -6.92 35.71
N THR A 359 -18.36 -7.09 36.99
CA THR A 359 -19.57 -6.50 37.60
C THR A 359 -19.65 -4.97 37.53
N GLU A 360 -18.54 -4.27 37.77
CA GLU A 360 -18.47 -2.80 37.72
C GLU A 360 -18.46 -2.24 36.29
N GLU A 361 -17.78 -2.92 35.36
CA GLU A 361 -17.70 -2.49 33.96
C GLU A 361 -18.98 -2.77 33.20
N GLU A 362 -19.72 -3.83 33.53
CA GLU A 362 -21.07 -4.05 33.00
C GLU A 362 -22.06 -2.98 33.44
N LEU A 363 -21.95 -2.46 34.67
CA LEU A 363 -22.72 -1.31 35.14
C LEU A 363 -22.42 -0.06 34.29
N ARG A 364 -21.14 0.24 34.04
CA ARG A 364 -20.71 1.36 33.17
C ARG A 364 -21.12 1.19 31.71
N LEU A 365 -21.21 -0.05 31.23
CA LEU A 365 -21.58 -0.34 29.84
C LEU A 365 -23.07 -0.19 29.54
N LYS A 366 -23.96 -0.15 30.54
CA LYS A 366 -25.43 -0.18 30.35
C LYS A 366 -25.95 0.84 29.35
N GLU A 367 -25.46 2.07 29.37
CA GLU A 367 -25.91 3.13 28.45
C GLU A 367 -25.40 2.94 27.00
N PHE A 368 -24.23 2.32 26.82
CA PHE A 368 -23.60 2.12 25.51
C PHE A 368 -24.12 0.88 24.76
N VAL A 369 -24.78 -0.04 25.47
CA VAL A 369 -25.31 -1.31 24.93
C VAL A 369 -26.79 -1.29 24.53
N VAL A 370 -27.54 -0.23 24.87
CA VAL A 370 -29.03 -0.18 24.76
C VAL A 370 -29.53 -0.59 23.37
N ASN A 371 -28.88 -0.10 22.31
CA ASN A 371 -29.27 -0.33 20.92
C ASN A 371 -28.44 -1.42 20.21
N LEU A 372 -27.80 -2.32 20.97
CA LEU A 372 -26.93 -3.38 20.43
C LEU A 372 -27.52 -4.78 20.63
N ASN A 373 -27.49 -5.59 19.58
CA ASN A 373 -27.86 -7.01 19.65
C ASN A 373 -26.83 -7.83 20.47
N SER A 374 -27.08 -9.12 20.67
CA SER A 374 -26.21 -9.97 21.51
C SER A 374 -24.79 -10.12 20.96
N SER A 375 -24.61 -10.29 19.64
CA SER A 375 -23.26 -10.41 19.03
C SER A 375 -22.50 -9.09 19.09
N GLN A 376 -23.16 -7.96 18.80
CA GLN A 376 -22.62 -6.61 18.95
C GLN A 376 -22.22 -6.29 20.40
N ARG A 377 -23.04 -6.69 21.38
CA ARG A 377 -22.73 -6.53 22.82
C ARG A 377 -21.49 -7.30 23.26
N ARG A 378 -21.29 -8.54 22.76
CA ARG A 378 -20.05 -9.31 23.03
C ARG A 378 -18.82 -8.59 22.47
N VAL A 379 -18.90 -8.08 21.24
CA VAL A 379 -17.80 -7.31 20.64
C VAL A 379 -17.50 -6.05 21.44
N LEU A 380 -18.51 -5.27 21.82
CA LEU A 380 -18.29 -4.05 22.62
C LEU A 380 -17.60 -4.35 23.95
N ARG A 381 -18.02 -5.41 24.67
CA ARG A 381 -17.32 -5.87 25.89
C ARG A 381 -15.84 -6.16 25.59
N ALA A 382 -15.54 -7.04 24.63
CA ALA A 382 -14.16 -7.41 24.29
C ALA A 382 -13.27 -6.21 23.89
N MET A 383 -13.85 -5.20 23.23
CA MET A 383 -13.15 -3.95 22.89
C MET A 383 -12.75 -3.16 24.14
N VAL A 384 -13.65 -2.99 25.12
CA VAL A 384 -13.39 -2.15 26.30
C VAL A 384 -12.68 -2.87 27.45
N ALA A 385 -12.74 -4.21 27.47
CA ALA A 385 -12.05 -5.08 28.43
C ALA A 385 -10.54 -4.79 28.53
N SER A 386 -9.87 -5.28 29.58
CA SER A 386 -8.41 -5.32 29.57
C SER A 386 -7.91 -6.39 28.58
N ARG A 387 -8.55 -7.57 28.58
CA ARG A 387 -8.23 -8.71 27.69
C ARG A 387 -9.43 -9.15 26.83
N PRO A 388 -9.18 -9.68 25.61
CA PRO A 388 -7.88 -9.82 24.94
C PRO A 388 -7.36 -8.48 24.40
N LYS A 389 -6.04 -8.29 24.36
CA LYS A 389 -5.41 -7.04 23.84
C LYS A 389 -5.64 -6.82 22.35
N MET A 390 -5.90 -7.90 21.61
CA MET A 390 -6.25 -7.86 20.19
C MET A 390 -7.65 -8.44 20.00
N VAL A 391 -8.55 -7.65 19.41
CA VAL A 391 -9.93 -8.04 19.07
C VAL A 391 -10.06 -8.05 17.55
N ILE A 392 -10.60 -9.12 17.00
CA ILE A 392 -10.84 -9.24 15.55
C ILE A 392 -12.33 -9.48 15.33
N VAL A 393 -12.95 -8.69 14.45
CA VAL A 393 -14.40 -8.67 14.25
C VAL A 393 -14.71 -8.92 12.78
N HIS A 394 -15.26 -10.10 12.51
CA HIS A 394 -15.87 -10.42 11.23
C HIS A 394 -17.28 -9.83 11.21
N GLY A 395 -17.47 -8.75 10.46
CA GLY A 395 -18.74 -8.06 10.31
C GLY A 395 -19.24 -8.04 8.86
N PRO A 396 -20.09 -9.00 8.46
CA PRO A 396 -20.77 -9.04 7.17
C PRO A 396 -21.52 -7.73 6.79
N PRO A 397 -21.94 -7.56 5.51
CA PRO A 397 -22.68 -6.38 5.07
C PRO A 397 -23.90 -6.09 5.95
N GLY A 398 -24.10 -4.84 6.35
CA GLY A 398 -25.28 -4.42 7.12
C GLY A 398 -25.31 -4.84 8.60
N THR A 399 -24.30 -5.53 9.13
CA THR A 399 -24.27 -6.04 10.52
C THR A 399 -23.98 -5.00 11.62
N GLY A 400 -23.78 -3.75 11.23
CA GLY A 400 -23.60 -2.65 12.18
C GLY A 400 -22.18 -2.48 12.74
N LYS A 401 -21.11 -2.97 12.08
CA LYS A 401 -19.69 -2.72 12.45
C LYS A 401 -19.46 -1.30 13.00
N THR A 402 -19.78 -0.30 12.19
CA THR A 402 -19.65 1.14 12.49
C THR A 402 -20.48 1.58 13.71
N THR A 403 -21.60 0.89 14.04
CA THR A 403 -22.38 1.15 15.26
C THR A 403 -21.62 0.70 16.50
N VAL A 404 -21.02 -0.51 16.46
CA VAL A 404 -20.22 -1.04 17.58
C VAL A 404 -18.98 -0.17 17.82
N ILE A 405 -18.29 0.22 16.74
CA ILE A 405 -17.16 1.17 16.80
C ILE A 405 -17.58 2.49 17.44
N ALA A 406 -18.75 3.04 17.05
CA ALA A 406 -19.24 4.29 17.61
C ALA A 406 -19.61 4.17 19.10
N SER A 407 -20.26 3.07 19.53
CA SER A 407 -20.53 2.81 20.95
C SER A 407 -19.24 2.67 21.78
N ALA A 408 -18.20 2.01 21.25
CA ALA A 408 -16.91 1.90 21.94
C ALA A 408 -16.20 3.25 22.06
N ALA A 409 -16.22 4.04 20.99
CA ALA A 409 -15.68 5.41 20.98
C ALA A 409 -16.44 6.35 21.93
N ALA A 410 -17.76 6.20 22.05
CA ALA A 410 -18.57 6.92 23.04
C ALA A 410 -18.13 6.56 24.47
N TYR A 411 -17.99 5.27 24.78
CA TYR A 411 -17.50 4.79 26.08
C TYR A 411 -16.12 5.39 26.40
N TRP A 412 -15.13 5.22 25.51
CA TRP A 412 -13.78 5.75 25.73
C TRP A 412 -13.76 7.27 25.87
N SER A 413 -14.55 7.99 25.07
CA SER A 413 -14.66 9.45 25.18
C SER A 413 -15.24 9.90 26.53
N SER A 414 -16.28 9.22 27.05
CA SER A 414 -16.88 9.52 28.36
C SER A 414 -15.90 9.34 29.51
N PHE A 415 -15.02 8.33 29.43
CA PHE A 415 -13.99 8.04 30.44
C PHE A 415 -12.65 8.74 30.20
N ARG A 416 -12.59 9.71 29.26
CA ARG A 416 -11.35 10.43 28.87
C ARG A 416 -10.21 9.52 28.38
N LEU A 417 -10.54 8.36 27.83
CA LEU A 417 -9.58 7.39 27.31
C LEU A 417 -9.30 7.70 25.83
N PRO A 418 -8.03 7.95 25.44
CA PRO A 418 -7.70 8.32 24.07
C PRO A 418 -7.81 7.11 23.13
N VAL A 419 -8.37 7.35 21.94
CA VAL A 419 -8.60 6.33 20.92
C VAL A 419 -8.43 6.90 19.52
N TRP A 420 -7.71 6.15 18.69
CA TRP A 420 -7.59 6.41 17.26
C TRP A 420 -8.38 5.38 16.48
N ILE A 421 -9.20 5.86 15.55
CA ILE A 421 -10.02 5.03 14.67
C ILE A 421 -9.56 5.30 13.24
N ILE A 422 -9.04 4.26 12.59
CA ILE A 422 -8.55 4.33 11.22
C ILE A 422 -9.35 3.46 10.26
N GLY A 423 -9.36 3.87 9.01
CA GLY A 423 -9.90 3.09 7.90
C GLY A 423 -8.93 3.02 6.72
N HIS A 424 -9.12 2.02 5.85
CA HIS A 424 -8.42 1.93 4.57
C HIS A 424 -8.73 3.15 3.67
N SER A 425 -9.98 3.63 3.67
CA SER A 425 -10.43 4.77 2.87
C SER A 425 -11.00 5.89 3.74
N ASN A 426 -10.91 7.13 3.27
CA ASN A 426 -11.56 8.26 3.95
C ASN A 426 -13.10 8.11 4.00
N VAL A 427 -13.72 7.31 3.13
CA VAL A 427 -15.16 7.04 3.14
C VAL A 427 -15.54 6.21 4.37
N SER A 428 -14.81 5.13 4.68
CA SER A 428 -15.09 4.35 5.89
C SER A 428 -14.87 5.16 7.16
N VAL A 429 -13.81 5.99 7.20
CA VAL A 429 -13.55 6.93 8.30
C VAL A 429 -14.70 7.94 8.47
N LYS A 430 -15.19 8.54 7.38
CA LYS A 430 -16.30 9.50 7.38
C LYS A 430 -17.61 8.87 7.90
N ASN A 431 -17.89 7.63 7.54
CA ASN A 431 -19.08 6.90 7.99
C ASN A 431 -19.11 6.70 9.51
N ILE A 432 -17.94 6.53 10.13
CA ILE A 432 -17.81 6.46 11.59
C ILE A 432 -18.02 7.88 12.16
N ALA A 433 -17.39 8.91 11.58
CA ALA A 433 -17.57 10.30 11.99
C ALA A 433 -19.05 10.76 12.01
N GLU A 434 -19.85 10.38 10.98
CA GLU A 434 -21.30 10.66 10.95
C GLU A 434 -22.06 10.02 12.12
N LYS A 435 -21.68 8.80 12.53
CA LYS A 435 -22.33 8.13 13.68
C LYS A 435 -21.94 8.77 15.00
N LEU A 436 -20.66 9.10 15.18
CA LEU A 436 -20.17 9.82 16.36
C LEU A 436 -20.86 11.17 16.52
N TRP A 437 -21.01 11.92 15.41
CA TRP A 437 -21.74 13.19 15.40
C TRP A 437 -23.21 13.04 15.79
N LYS A 438 -23.92 12.05 15.23
CA LYS A 438 -25.32 11.74 15.61
C LYS A 438 -25.46 11.34 17.08
N GLN A 439 -24.44 10.67 17.63
CA GLN A 439 -24.36 10.31 19.05
C GLN A 439 -23.80 11.43 19.95
N LYS A 440 -23.48 12.62 19.39
CA LYS A 440 -22.88 13.76 20.09
C LYS A 440 -21.53 13.46 20.78
N VAL A 441 -20.80 12.45 20.30
CA VAL A 441 -19.46 12.11 20.81
C VAL A 441 -18.45 13.17 20.30
N PRO A 442 -17.61 13.78 21.16
CA PRO A 442 -16.54 14.66 20.72
C PRO A 442 -15.44 13.90 19.94
N PHE A 443 -15.16 14.33 18.71
CA PHE A 443 -14.09 13.76 17.88
C PHE A 443 -13.44 14.81 16.99
N LYS A 444 -12.25 14.50 16.46
CA LYS A 444 -11.66 15.19 15.29
C LYS A 444 -11.29 14.17 14.21
N ILE A 445 -11.42 14.56 12.94
CA ILE A 445 -10.97 13.76 11.79
C ILE A 445 -9.82 14.49 11.08
N ILE A 446 -8.69 13.81 10.91
CA ILE A 446 -7.50 14.35 10.25
C ILE A 446 -7.38 13.74 8.84
N VAL A 447 -7.39 14.60 7.82
CA VAL A 447 -7.40 14.21 6.39
C VAL A 447 -6.23 14.82 5.64
N SER A 448 -5.72 14.12 4.61
CA SER A 448 -4.69 14.67 3.75
C SER A 448 -5.23 15.84 2.93
N LYS A 449 -4.37 16.83 2.63
CA LYS A 449 -4.73 17.98 1.77
C LYS A 449 -5.35 17.51 0.46
N GLU A 450 -4.75 16.51 -0.18
CA GLU A 450 -5.21 16.03 -1.48
C GLU A 450 -6.65 15.51 -1.40
N PHE A 451 -7.00 14.76 -0.37
CA PHE A 451 -8.33 14.15 -0.30
C PHE A 451 -9.46 15.17 -0.14
N TYR A 452 -9.19 16.37 0.39
CA TYR A 452 -10.24 17.36 0.63
C TYR A 452 -10.76 18.03 -0.66
N PHE A 453 -9.98 18.05 -1.75
CA PHE A 453 -10.32 18.84 -2.95
C PHE A 453 -11.42 18.21 -3.85
N GLU A 454 -12.33 19.06 -4.32
CA GLU A 454 -13.29 18.91 -5.44
C GLU A 454 -14.32 17.76 -5.40
N TRP A 455 -14.12 16.71 -4.59
CA TRP A 455 -15.06 15.57 -4.54
C TRP A 455 -15.62 15.27 -3.14
N HIS A 456 -15.19 15.99 -2.10
CA HIS A 456 -15.45 15.57 -0.71
C HIS A 456 -15.94 16.65 0.27
N GLU A 457 -15.99 17.93 -0.08
CA GLU A 457 -16.61 18.95 0.81
C GLU A 457 -18.08 18.61 1.12
N HIS A 458 -18.82 18.09 0.13
CA HIS A 458 -20.21 17.69 0.33
C HIS A 458 -20.37 16.45 1.22
N ILE A 459 -19.36 15.56 1.30
CA ILE A 459 -19.46 14.36 2.15
C ILE A 459 -19.29 14.71 3.63
N TYR A 460 -18.59 15.80 3.96
CA TYR A 460 -18.40 16.28 5.33
C TYR A 460 -19.50 17.25 5.82
N LYS A 461 -20.55 17.51 5.03
CA LYS A 461 -21.70 18.34 5.44
C LYS A 461 -22.27 17.88 6.78
N GLY A 462 -22.26 18.77 7.77
CA GLY A 462 -22.68 18.51 9.16
C GLY A 462 -21.54 18.22 10.14
N ILE A 463 -20.37 17.79 9.66
CA ILE A 463 -19.19 17.44 10.49
C ILE A 463 -17.92 18.25 10.19
N THR A 464 -18.00 19.25 9.30
CA THR A 464 -16.86 20.08 8.86
C THR A 464 -16.08 20.73 10.01
N SER A 465 -16.73 21.15 11.09
CA SER A 465 -16.09 21.74 12.29
C SER A 465 -15.18 20.78 13.08
N ASN A 466 -15.23 19.48 12.75
CA ASN A 466 -14.36 18.46 13.31
C ASN A 466 -13.29 17.99 12.32
N VAL A 467 -13.28 18.50 11.08
CA VAL A 467 -12.27 18.17 10.07
C VAL A 467 -11.03 19.05 10.25
N ILE A 468 -9.87 18.41 10.34
CA ILE A 468 -8.54 19.04 10.33
C ILE A 468 -7.85 18.59 9.04
N ARG A 469 -7.55 19.53 8.14
CA ARG A 469 -6.80 19.21 6.93
C ARG A 469 -5.30 19.25 7.18
N GLY A 470 -4.56 18.39 6.49
CA GLY A 470 -3.11 18.28 6.62
C GLY A 470 -2.34 19.58 6.33
N ASP A 471 -2.90 20.49 5.54
CA ASP A 471 -2.31 21.82 5.26
C ASP A 471 -2.77 22.94 6.22
N GLU A 472 -3.73 22.65 7.10
CA GLU A 472 -4.24 23.54 8.15
C GLU A 472 -3.74 23.12 9.54
N MET A 473 -2.99 22.01 9.63
CA MET A 473 -2.41 21.54 10.90
C MET A 473 -1.39 22.56 11.44
N PRO A 474 -1.54 23.04 12.69
CA PRO A 474 -0.55 23.87 13.34
C PRO A 474 0.79 23.16 13.46
N LYS A 475 1.87 23.95 13.51
CA LYS A 475 3.25 23.45 13.67
C LYS A 475 3.65 23.24 15.13
N ASP A 476 3.00 23.93 16.07
CA ASP A 476 3.31 23.86 17.49
C ASP A 476 2.20 23.15 18.28
N ARG A 477 2.60 22.60 19.45
CA ARG A 477 1.73 21.82 20.31
C ARG A 477 0.58 22.62 20.92
N VAL A 478 0.77 23.90 21.24
CA VAL A 478 -0.23 24.72 21.94
C VAL A 478 -1.37 25.09 20.99
N ALA A 479 -1.06 25.43 19.75
CA ALA A 479 -2.06 25.63 18.72
C ALA A 479 -2.77 24.32 18.33
N MET A 480 -2.06 23.18 18.28
CA MET A 480 -2.69 21.88 18.03
C MET A 480 -3.64 21.47 19.16
N GLU A 481 -3.27 21.71 20.42
CA GLU A 481 -4.13 21.47 21.60
C GLU A 481 -5.44 22.27 21.55
N ARG A 482 -5.34 23.56 21.19
CA ARG A 482 -6.52 24.42 20.95
C ARG A 482 -7.41 23.92 19.81
N LEU A 483 -6.81 23.40 18.74
CA LEU A 483 -7.54 22.86 17.59
C LEU A 483 -8.23 21.52 17.90
N LEU A 484 -7.60 20.67 18.72
CA LEU A 484 -8.17 19.40 19.16
C LEU A 484 -9.33 19.56 20.16
N GLN A 485 -9.38 20.69 20.89
CA GLN A 485 -10.48 21.02 21.82
C GLN A 485 -10.72 19.93 22.90
N GLY A 486 -9.65 19.22 23.31
CA GLY A 486 -9.70 18.13 24.28
C GLY A 486 -10.36 16.83 23.79
N ALA A 487 -10.67 16.71 22.50
CA ALA A 487 -11.25 15.50 21.91
C ALA A 487 -10.32 14.28 22.08
N GLN A 488 -10.89 13.17 22.57
CA GLN A 488 -10.17 11.92 22.81
C GLN A 488 -10.25 10.94 21.63
N VAL A 489 -11.22 11.16 20.74
CA VAL A 489 -11.48 10.30 19.59
C VAL A 489 -10.91 10.96 18.33
N ILE A 490 -9.85 10.38 17.75
CA ILE A 490 -9.23 10.86 16.52
C ILE A 490 -9.49 9.88 15.37
N LEU A 491 -9.97 10.41 14.25
CA LEU A 491 -10.28 9.66 13.05
C LEU A 491 -9.29 10.00 11.94
N SER A 492 -8.74 9.01 11.23
CA SER A 492 -7.86 9.26 10.08
C SER A 492 -7.75 8.05 9.16
N THR A 493 -7.09 8.16 8.01
CA THR A 493 -6.72 6.96 7.23
C THR A 493 -5.41 6.37 7.74
N LEU A 494 -5.18 5.08 7.46
CA LEU A 494 -3.90 4.40 7.80
C LEU A 494 -2.68 5.16 7.23
N GLY A 495 -2.81 5.82 6.07
CA GLY A 495 -1.77 6.68 5.50
C GLY A 495 -1.48 7.95 6.32
N MET A 496 -2.50 8.57 6.92
CA MET A 496 -2.33 9.78 7.72
C MET A 496 -1.64 9.54 9.06
N LEU A 497 -1.75 8.36 9.66
CA LEU A 497 -0.94 7.97 10.84
C LEU A 497 0.58 8.04 10.58
N SER A 498 1.01 7.93 9.32
CA SER A 498 2.41 8.06 8.89
C SER A 498 2.80 9.49 8.49
N ASN A 499 1.98 10.52 8.79
CA ASN A 499 2.31 11.91 8.47
C ASN A 499 3.20 12.53 9.57
N PRO A 500 4.47 12.90 9.28
CA PRO A 500 5.42 13.42 10.29
C PRO A 500 4.91 14.65 11.04
N ALA A 501 4.08 15.48 10.39
CA ALA A 501 3.53 16.69 11.01
C ALA A 501 2.70 16.42 12.27
N LEU A 502 2.14 15.21 12.43
CA LEU A 502 1.44 14.78 13.65
C LEU A 502 2.39 14.48 14.83
N ASP A 503 3.64 14.13 14.53
CA ASP A 503 4.70 13.99 15.52
C ASP A 503 5.28 15.38 15.87
N ASP A 504 5.57 16.20 14.84
CA ASP A 504 6.15 17.55 14.99
C ASP A 504 5.30 18.47 15.87
N ASN A 505 4.00 18.53 15.61
CA ASN A 505 3.07 19.36 16.39
C ASN A 505 2.60 18.68 17.69
N GLY A 506 3.14 17.51 18.01
CA GLY A 506 2.83 16.78 19.24
C GLY A 506 1.41 16.22 19.33
N THR A 507 0.70 16.00 18.22
CA THR A 507 -0.66 15.40 18.22
C THR A 507 -0.69 14.09 19.02
N PHE A 508 0.27 13.19 18.80
CA PHE A 508 0.35 11.92 19.54
C PHE A 508 0.73 12.05 21.02
N ARG A 509 1.19 13.23 21.47
CA ARG A 509 1.41 13.54 22.90
C ARG A 509 0.15 14.12 23.55
N LEU A 510 -0.72 14.75 22.76
CA LEU A 510 -2.01 15.31 23.20
C LEU A 510 -3.12 14.25 23.24
N VAL A 511 -3.11 13.33 22.27
CA VAL A 511 -3.99 12.15 22.23
C VAL A 511 -3.15 10.90 21.92
N PRO A 512 -2.59 10.24 22.94
CA PRO A 512 -1.82 9.00 22.79
C PRO A 512 -2.61 7.90 22.09
N VAL A 513 -1.93 7.05 21.31
CA VAL A 513 -2.58 5.91 20.65
C VAL A 513 -2.56 4.69 21.58
N GLU A 514 -3.29 4.77 22.68
CA GLU A 514 -3.47 3.64 23.60
C GLU A 514 -4.46 2.61 23.04
N ARG A 515 -5.44 3.07 22.26
CA ARG A 515 -6.49 2.24 21.68
C ARG A 515 -6.57 2.52 20.19
N LEU A 516 -6.43 1.48 19.36
CA LEU A 516 -6.45 1.58 17.91
C LEU A 516 -7.56 0.71 17.31
N VAL A 517 -8.56 1.34 16.70
CA VAL A 517 -9.62 0.65 15.93
C VAL A 517 -9.30 0.75 14.44
N ILE A 518 -9.45 -0.35 13.70
CA ILE A 518 -9.08 -0.45 12.29
C ILE A 518 -10.29 -1.00 11.52
N ASP A 519 -11.04 -0.15 10.83
CA ASP A 519 -12.18 -0.54 9.99
C ASP A 519 -11.75 -0.83 8.54
N GLU A 520 -12.51 -1.70 7.87
CA GLU A 520 -12.17 -2.29 6.57
C GLU A 520 -10.79 -3.00 6.55
N ALA A 521 -10.42 -3.64 7.67
CA ALA A 521 -9.14 -4.34 7.85
C ALA A 521 -8.95 -5.56 6.93
N SER A 522 -10.00 -6.05 6.26
CA SER A 522 -9.88 -7.06 5.20
C SER A 522 -9.25 -6.51 3.92
N GLN A 523 -9.30 -5.19 3.70
CA GLN A 523 -8.73 -4.49 2.54
C GLN A 523 -7.27 -4.04 2.78
N ILE A 524 -6.69 -4.33 3.94
CA ILE A 524 -5.35 -3.88 4.32
C ILE A 524 -4.40 -5.08 4.37
N ASN A 525 -3.29 -5.03 3.63
CA ASN A 525 -2.22 -6.01 3.74
C ASN A 525 -1.59 -5.93 5.13
N VAL A 526 -1.42 -7.06 5.83
CA VAL A 526 -0.81 -7.09 7.18
C VAL A 526 0.53 -6.36 7.24
N PHE A 527 1.35 -6.42 6.18
CA PHE A 527 2.65 -5.74 6.13
C PHE A 527 2.55 -4.22 6.25
N GLU A 528 1.40 -3.63 5.95
CA GLU A 528 1.15 -2.21 6.14
C GLU A 528 0.96 -1.79 7.60
N TYR A 529 0.82 -2.71 8.54
CA TYR A 529 0.87 -2.38 9.96
C TYR A 529 2.32 -2.21 10.47
N LEU A 530 3.33 -2.53 9.65
CA LEU A 530 4.76 -2.47 9.99
C LEU A 530 5.42 -1.17 9.45
N ARG A 531 5.00 0.02 9.93
CA ARG A 531 5.40 1.35 9.39
C ARG A 531 6.01 2.30 10.43
N VAL A 532 7.27 2.75 10.30
CA VAL A 532 7.91 3.77 11.18
C VAL A 532 7.56 5.23 10.87
N SER A 533 7.08 6.00 11.85
CA SER A 533 7.20 7.47 11.74
C SER A 533 8.62 7.88 12.14
N ASP A 534 9.35 8.49 11.22
CA ASP A 534 10.59 9.18 11.54
C ASP A 534 10.25 10.61 11.95
N ASN A 535 10.65 10.98 13.17
CA ASN A 535 10.94 12.36 13.52
C ASN A 535 11.86 12.39 14.73
N ASP A 536 13.09 12.88 14.55
CA ASP A 536 13.90 13.44 15.62
C ASP A 536 14.64 14.67 15.11
N LEU A 537 14.43 15.79 15.81
CA LEU A 537 15.05 17.07 15.50
C LEU A 537 15.45 17.79 16.79
N VAL A 538 16.27 17.15 17.64
CA VAL A 538 17.20 17.83 18.56
C VAL A 538 18.54 17.10 18.58
N LYS A 539 19.61 17.88 18.69
CA LYS A 539 21.01 17.46 18.66
C LYS A 539 21.39 16.63 19.91
N SER A 540 22.45 15.81 19.77
CA SER A 540 23.18 15.08 20.84
C SER A 540 22.38 14.04 21.65
N GLY A 541 22.30 12.80 21.15
CA GLY A 541 21.88 11.61 21.91
C GLY A 541 21.09 10.61 21.06
N PRO A 542 21.17 9.28 21.30
CA PRO A 542 20.54 8.29 20.45
C PRO A 542 19.02 8.22 20.69
N LEU A 543 18.25 8.65 19.70
CA LEU A 543 16.79 8.70 19.77
C LEU A 543 16.14 7.49 19.07
N ILE A 544 14.92 7.16 19.47
CA ILE A 544 14.32 5.82 19.32
C ILE A 544 13.12 5.90 18.36
N HIS A 545 13.28 5.36 17.15
CA HIS A 545 12.36 5.57 16.00
C HIS A 545 11.41 4.40 15.70
N GLN A 546 10.20 4.69 15.21
CA GLN A 546 8.99 4.13 15.82
C GLN A 546 7.90 3.61 14.86
N SER A 547 7.69 2.27 14.78
CA SER A 547 6.67 1.59 13.90
C SER A 547 5.22 1.68 14.41
N ILE A 548 4.12 1.51 13.65
CA ILE A 548 2.75 1.61 14.25
C ILE A 548 2.57 0.77 15.53
N PHE A 549 3.11 -0.45 15.59
CA PHE A 549 3.10 -1.29 16.79
C PHE A 549 4.34 -1.15 17.71
N TYR A 550 5.11 -0.07 17.56
CA TYR A 550 6.34 0.27 18.29
C TYR A 550 6.27 1.73 18.80
N LYS A 551 5.91 2.67 17.92
CA LYS A 551 5.57 4.09 18.11
C LYS A 551 4.66 4.31 19.28
N PHE A 552 3.64 3.48 19.32
CA PHE A 552 2.68 3.49 20.38
C PHE A 552 3.12 2.42 21.36
N SER A 553 4.20 2.71 22.10
CA SER A 553 4.66 1.91 23.24
C SER A 553 3.58 1.74 24.30
N ASN A 554 2.66 2.71 24.35
CA ASN A 554 1.50 2.77 25.23
C ASN A 554 0.26 2.10 24.60
N LEU A 555 0.39 1.39 23.48
CA LEU A 555 -0.74 0.71 22.85
C LEU A 555 -1.18 -0.47 23.72
N GLU A 556 -2.41 -0.38 24.23
CA GLU A 556 -3.04 -1.36 25.13
C GLU A 556 -4.01 -2.27 24.37
N LYS A 557 -4.73 -1.72 23.38
CA LYS A 557 -5.82 -2.39 22.68
C LYS A 557 -5.78 -2.14 21.16
N VAL A 558 -5.95 -3.20 20.38
CA VAL A 558 -6.12 -3.13 18.92
C VAL A 558 -7.37 -3.90 18.49
N CYS A 559 -8.28 -3.23 17.79
CA CYS A 559 -9.56 -3.78 17.35
C CYS A 559 -9.68 -3.74 15.82
N PHE A 560 -9.59 -4.88 15.15
CA PHE A 560 -9.75 -5.00 13.70
C PHE A 560 -11.20 -5.31 13.33
N PHE A 561 -11.77 -4.56 12.40
CA PHE A 561 -13.11 -4.72 11.85
C PHE A 561 -13.02 -4.91 10.34
N GLY A 562 -13.72 -5.89 9.78
CA GLY A 562 -13.71 -6.14 8.34
C GLY A 562 -14.54 -7.36 7.96
N ASP A 563 -14.37 -7.81 6.73
CA ASP A 563 -15.03 -9.02 6.23
C ASP A 563 -14.15 -9.72 5.17
N PRO A 564 -13.57 -10.89 5.47
CA PRO A 564 -12.77 -11.66 4.50
C PRO A 564 -13.58 -12.25 3.33
N LYS A 565 -14.91 -12.12 3.33
CA LYS A 565 -15.79 -12.50 2.21
C LYS A 565 -16.16 -11.31 1.31
N GLN A 566 -15.68 -10.10 1.61
CA GLN A 566 -15.79 -8.92 0.75
C GLN A 566 -14.43 -8.63 0.07
N LEU A 567 -14.22 -7.42 -0.46
CA LEU A 567 -13.01 -7.09 -1.21
C LEU A 567 -11.74 -7.34 -0.39
N PRO A 568 -10.73 -8.02 -0.98
CA PRO A 568 -9.43 -8.27 -0.36
C PRO A 568 -8.52 -7.03 -0.41
N PRO A 569 -7.27 -7.11 0.07
CA PRO A 569 -6.30 -6.05 -0.16
C PRO A 569 -6.06 -5.83 -1.66
N PHE A 570 -5.99 -4.56 -2.07
CA PHE A 570 -5.73 -4.18 -3.45
C PHE A 570 -4.47 -4.89 -3.99
N GLY A 571 -4.58 -5.50 -5.18
CA GLY A 571 -3.48 -6.21 -5.79
C GLY A 571 -3.42 -7.72 -5.49
N GLN A 572 -4.34 -8.29 -4.70
CA GLN A 572 -4.34 -9.73 -4.40
C GLN A 572 -4.53 -10.61 -5.65
N GLU A 573 -5.22 -10.11 -6.67
CA GLU A 573 -5.35 -10.76 -7.98
C GLU A 573 -3.98 -10.95 -8.67
N ASN A 574 -3.07 -9.97 -8.49
CA ASN A 574 -1.69 -10.03 -8.98
C ASN A 574 -0.76 -10.79 -8.02
N ALA A 575 -0.93 -10.60 -6.72
CA ALA A 575 -0.13 -11.20 -5.67
C ALA A 575 -1.00 -12.09 -4.76
N LYS A 576 -1.42 -13.26 -5.27
CA LYS A 576 -2.32 -14.22 -4.57
C LYS A 576 -1.88 -14.62 -3.17
N SER A 577 -0.59 -14.45 -2.84
CA SER A 577 -0.04 -14.72 -1.52
C SER A 577 -0.23 -13.58 -0.49
N LEU A 578 -0.81 -12.43 -0.87
CA LEU A 578 -1.16 -11.33 0.03
C LEU A 578 -2.12 -11.78 1.13
N GLN A 579 -1.91 -11.25 2.34
CA GLN A 579 -2.69 -11.60 3.52
C GLN A 579 -3.21 -10.33 4.20
N CYS A 580 -4.50 -10.30 4.52
CA CYS A 580 -5.07 -9.38 5.50
C CYS A 580 -5.10 -10.04 6.90
N ILE A 581 -5.53 -9.32 7.92
CA ILE A 581 -5.56 -9.81 9.32
C ILE A 581 -6.34 -11.12 9.46
N PHE A 582 -7.42 -11.29 8.69
CA PHE A 582 -8.27 -12.49 8.69
C PHE A 582 -7.62 -13.72 8.02
N ASN A 583 -6.45 -13.59 7.40
CA ASN A 583 -5.69 -14.71 6.84
C ASN A 583 -4.57 -15.23 7.78
N VAL A 584 -4.46 -14.66 8.99
CA VAL A 584 -3.43 -15.03 9.97
C VAL A 584 -3.93 -16.21 10.81
N LYS A 585 -3.35 -17.40 10.57
CA LYS A 585 -3.88 -18.70 11.03
C LYS A 585 -4.24 -18.77 12.52
N HIS A 586 -3.35 -18.32 13.41
CA HIS A 586 -3.57 -18.39 14.87
C HIS A 586 -4.56 -17.33 15.40
N LEU A 587 -4.94 -16.36 14.57
CA LEU A 587 -5.92 -15.33 14.87
C LEU A 587 -7.32 -15.65 14.32
N GLN A 588 -7.42 -16.51 13.29
CA GLN A 588 -8.68 -16.86 12.63
C GLN A 588 -9.73 -17.43 13.60
N SER A 589 -9.36 -18.37 14.46
CA SER A 589 -10.27 -18.98 15.45
C SER A 589 -10.68 -18.04 16.59
N LYS A 590 -10.29 -16.76 16.55
CA LYS A 590 -10.54 -15.74 17.58
C LYS A 590 -11.35 -14.56 17.05
N SER A 591 -11.85 -14.62 15.81
CA SER A 591 -12.70 -13.57 15.27
C SER A 591 -14.11 -13.64 15.85
N TYR A 592 -14.58 -12.54 16.45
CA TYR A 592 -15.98 -12.36 16.83
C TYR A 592 -16.82 -12.13 15.56
N PHE A 593 -17.87 -12.95 15.36
CA PHE A 593 -18.81 -12.80 14.25
C PHE A 593 -20.00 -11.93 14.65
N LEU A 594 -20.32 -10.91 13.83
CA LEU A 594 -21.57 -10.15 13.93
C LEU A 594 -22.66 -10.85 13.11
N ASP A 595 -23.64 -11.42 13.80
CA ASP A 595 -24.52 -12.46 13.24
C ASP A 595 -25.84 -11.96 12.64
N THR A 596 -26.12 -10.65 12.67
CA THR A 596 -27.43 -10.11 12.27
C THR A 596 -27.27 -8.87 11.39
N GLN A 597 -27.81 -8.89 10.17
CA GLN A 597 -27.78 -7.78 9.22
C GLN A 597 -29.10 -6.99 9.17
N TYR A 598 -28.97 -5.67 9.02
CA TYR A 598 -30.07 -4.68 9.09
C TYR A 598 -30.30 -3.87 7.80
N ARG A 599 -29.63 -4.24 6.70
CA ARG A 599 -29.55 -3.44 5.46
C ARG A 599 -30.35 -4.03 4.29
N MET A 600 -30.27 -5.34 4.11
CA MET A 600 -30.78 -6.04 2.95
C MET A 600 -32.17 -6.64 3.25
N PRO A 601 -33.10 -6.66 2.29
CA PRO A 601 -34.34 -7.44 2.40
C PRO A 601 -34.06 -8.88 2.82
N THR A 602 -34.96 -9.49 3.60
CA THR A 602 -34.65 -10.77 4.24
C THR A 602 -34.43 -11.90 3.23
N VAL A 603 -35.05 -11.84 2.05
CA VAL A 603 -34.81 -12.78 0.95
C VAL A 603 -33.35 -12.72 0.47
N LEU A 604 -32.87 -11.54 0.08
CA LEU A 604 -31.51 -11.33 -0.38
C LEU A 604 -30.49 -11.63 0.73
N GLY A 605 -30.79 -11.24 1.97
CA GLY A 605 -29.97 -11.56 3.12
C GLY A 605 -29.89 -13.06 3.42
N SER A 606 -30.97 -13.81 3.21
CA SER A 606 -30.98 -15.27 3.37
C SER A 606 -30.18 -15.99 2.28
N PHE A 607 -30.33 -15.57 1.02
CA PHE A 607 -29.53 -16.09 -0.10
C PHE A 607 -28.03 -15.87 0.12
N ILE A 608 -27.63 -14.65 0.51
CA ILE A 608 -26.23 -14.31 0.81
C ILE A 608 -25.74 -15.09 2.04
N SER A 609 -26.57 -15.26 3.08
CA SER A 609 -26.24 -16.04 4.27
C SER A 609 -25.91 -17.50 3.91
N GLN A 610 -26.78 -18.15 3.14
CA GLN A 610 -26.61 -19.53 2.69
C GLN A 610 -25.38 -19.70 1.78
N THR A 611 -25.17 -18.78 0.83
CA THR A 611 -24.16 -18.93 -0.24
C THR A 611 -22.76 -18.49 0.20
N VAL A 612 -22.64 -17.54 1.13
CA VAL A 612 -21.36 -16.88 1.46
C VAL A 612 -20.92 -17.07 2.92
N TYR A 613 -21.87 -17.19 3.84
CA TYR A 613 -21.65 -17.18 5.30
C TYR A 613 -22.19 -18.43 6.01
N ASP A 614 -22.30 -19.56 5.30
CA ASP A 614 -22.64 -20.88 5.86
C ASP A 614 -23.93 -20.87 6.73
N SER A 615 -24.93 -20.09 6.29
CA SER A 615 -26.21 -19.83 6.98
C SER A 615 -26.11 -19.16 8.37
N GLN A 616 -24.94 -18.62 8.76
CA GLN A 616 -24.72 -17.99 10.06
C GLN A 616 -25.30 -16.56 10.17
N LEU A 617 -25.57 -15.91 9.03
CA LEU A 617 -26.03 -14.52 8.97
C LEU A 617 -27.57 -14.43 9.01
N LYS A 618 -28.11 -13.88 10.09
CA LYS A 618 -29.53 -13.58 10.30
C LYS A 618 -29.89 -12.25 9.62
N SER A 619 -31.16 -12.09 9.24
CA SER A 619 -31.68 -10.89 8.57
C SER A 619 -32.83 -10.27 9.34
N GLU A 620 -32.69 -8.98 9.68
CA GLU A 620 -33.73 -8.20 10.36
C GLU A 620 -34.08 -6.96 9.53
N HIS A 621 -35.13 -7.07 8.72
CA HIS A 621 -35.53 -6.02 7.77
C HIS A 621 -37.05 -5.99 7.56
N LYS A 622 -37.60 -4.81 7.19
CA LYS A 622 -39.04 -4.61 6.96
C LYS A 622 -39.53 -5.33 5.70
N LEU A 623 -38.76 -5.25 4.61
CA LEU A 623 -39.04 -5.96 3.36
C LEU A 623 -38.65 -7.44 3.50
N LYS A 624 -39.65 -8.32 3.40
CA LYS A 624 -39.50 -9.78 3.50
C LYS A 624 -39.91 -10.56 2.25
N ASP A 625 -40.49 -9.87 1.28
CA ASP A 625 -41.10 -10.47 0.09
C ASP A 625 -40.13 -10.50 -1.11
N LEU A 626 -40.36 -11.45 -2.04
CA LEU A 626 -39.56 -11.64 -3.25
C LEU A 626 -39.66 -10.48 -4.25
N SER A 627 -40.76 -9.72 -4.27
CA SER A 627 -40.99 -8.59 -5.18
C SER A 627 -39.96 -7.45 -5.11
N CYS A 628 -39.09 -7.44 -4.09
CA CYS A 628 -37.98 -6.48 -3.99
C CYS A 628 -36.72 -6.88 -4.79
N VAL A 629 -36.72 -8.05 -5.44
CA VAL A 629 -35.63 -8.54 -6.30
C VAL A 629 -36.20 -8.87 -7.68
N SER A 630 -35.51 -8.41 -8.74
CA SER A 630 -35.83 -8.76 -10.12
C SER A 630 -34.52 -8.96 -10.89
N PHE A 631 -34.52 -9.90 -11.82
CA PHE A 631 -33.43 -10.13 -12.76
C PHE A 631 -33.95 -9.85 -14.17
N ILE A 632 -33.25 -9.01 -14.93
CA ILE A 632 -33.66 -8.58 -16.26
C ILE A 632 -32.60 -9.09 -17.23
N ASP A 633 -32.99 -10.05 -18.06
CA ASP A 633 -32.11 -10.62 -19.08
C ASP A 633 -32.02 -9.68 -20.30
N ALA A 634 -30.80 -9.26 -20.63
CA ALA A 634 -30.49 -8.47 -21.81
C ALA A 634 -30.09 -9.39 -22.97
N ALA A 635 -30.99 -10.30 -23.36
CA ALA A 635 -30.72 -11.47 -24.20
C ALA A 635 -30.06 -11.20 -25.58
N MET A 636 -30.16 -9.97 -26.10
CA MET A 636 -29.53 -9.55 -27.37
C MET A 636 -28.16 -8.87 -27.19
N GLY A 637 -27.72 -8.67 -25.94
CA GLY A 637 -26.49 -7.97 -25.59
C GLY A 637 -25.23 -8.69 -26.06
N LYS A 638 -24.21 -7.91 -26.41
CA LYS A 638 -22.91 -8.40 -26.83
C LYS A 638 -21.80 -7.61 -26.14
N GLU A 639 -20.77 -8.34 -25.72
CA GLU A 639 -19.57 -7.77 -25.12
C GLU A 639 -18.69 -7.11 -26.19
N GLU A 640 -18.34 -5.85 -25.95
CA GLU A 640 -17.41 -5.09 -26.77
C GLU A 640 -16.23 -4.61 -25.92
N LYS A 641 -15.02 -4.85 -26.42
CA LYS A 641 -13.79 -4.43 -25.76
C LYS A 641 -13.48 -2.97 -26.06
N SER A 642 -13.37 -2.16 -25.01
CA SER A 642 -13.09 -0.72 -25.09
C SER A 642 -11.80 -0.40 -24.32
N GLY A 643 -10.70 -0.25 -25.07
CA GLY A 643 -9.36 -0.13 -24.50
C GLY A 643 -8.93 -1.38 -23.72
N SER A 644 -8.69 -1.22 -22.43
CA SER A 644 -8.38 -2.31 -21.48
C SER A 644 -9.60 -2.83 -20.69
N SER A 645 -10.81 -2.37 -21.01
CA SER A 645 -12.04 -2.69 -20.30
C SER A 645 -13.15 -3.18 -21.26
N TRP A 646 -14.32 -3.49 -20.73
CA TRP A 646 -15.45 -4.08 -21.46
C TRP A 646 -16.73 -3.27 -21.27
N MET A 647 -17.62 -3.34 -22.26
CA MET A 647 -18.95 -2.74 -22.22
C MET A 647 -19.98 -3.58 -23.00
N ASN A 648 -21.26 -3.37 -22.73
CA ASN A 648 -22.38 -3.99 -23.43
C ASN A 648 -23.46 -2.92 -23.68
N GLN A 649 -23.72 -2.62 -24.94
CA GLN A 649 -24.56 -1.50 -25.35
C GLN A 649 -26.06 -1.73 -25.06
N GLU A 650 -26.53 -2.99 -25.12
CA GLU A 650 -27.92 -3.33 -24.79
C GLU A 650 -28.19 -3.19 -23.28
N GLU A 651 -27.24 -3.60 -22.43
CA GLU A 651 -27.31 -3.33 -20.98
C GLU A 651 -27.36 -1.83 -20.68
N ILE A 652 -26.57 -1.01 -21.38
CA ILE A 652 -26.61 0.45 -21.24
C ILE A 652 -28.01 0.97 -21.58
N GLY A 653 -28.58 0.53 -22.70
CA GLY A 653 -29.95 0.88 -23.10
C GLY A 653 -31.01 0.45 -22.07
N CYS A 654 -30.88 -0.77 -21.53
CA CYS A 654 -31.76 -1.29 -20.49
C CYS A 654 -31.70 -0.45 -19.21
N VAL A 655 -30.50 -0.13 -18.71
CA VAL A 655 -30.31 0.73 -17.52
C VAL A 655 -30.89 2.12 -17.74
N VAL A 656 -30.66 2.72 -18.91
CA VAL A 656 -31.21 4.04 -19.25
C VAL A 656 -32.75 4.01 -19.28
N ASN A 657 -33.35 2.99 -19.89
CA ASN A 657 -34.81 2.80 -19.91
C ASN A 657 -35.38 2.62 -18.49
N LEU A 658 -34.73 1.79 -17.64
CA LEU A 658 -35.13 1.61 -16.25
C LEU A 658 -35.07 2.92 -15.47
N VAL A 659 -33.97 3.68 -15.60
CA VAL A 659 -33.85 4.99 -14.97
C VAL A 659 -34.94 5.93 -15.46
N ARG A 660 -35.14 6.06 -16.77
CA ARG A 660 -36.13 6.96 -17.38
C ARG A 660 -37.56 6.69 -16.88
N HIS A 661 -37.97 5.42 -16.83
CA HIS A 661 -39.37 5.06 -16.58
C HIS A 661 -39.68 4.72 -15.11
N TYR A 662 -38.72 4.23 -14.33
CA TYR A 662 -38.98 3.76 -12.94
C TYR A 662 -38.26 4.54 -11.84
N TYR A 663 -37.14 5.21 -12.14
CA TYR A 663 -36.25 5.81 -11.13
C TYR A 663 -35.92 7.29 -11.31
N ALA A 664 -36.37 7.97 -12.38
CA ALA A 664 -36.05 9.37 -12.64
C ALA A 664 -36.42 10.32 -11.48
N GLY A 665 -37.51 10.02 -10.77
CA GLY A 665 -37.95 10.74 -9.55
C GLY A 665 -37.61 10.05 -8.23
N LYS A 666 -36.77 9.00 -8.24
CA LYS A 666 -36.36 8.25 -7.04
C LYS A 666 -34.87 8.43 -6.79
N ASP A 667 -34.46 8.16 -5.56
CA ASP A 667 -33.05 7.90 -5.32
C ASP A 667 -32.72 6.48 -5.79
N PHE A 668 -31.71 6.32 -6.65
CA PHE A 668 -31.24 5.05 -7.21
C PHE A 668 -29.72 5.07 -7.40
N CYS A 669 -29.10 3.90 -7.40
CA CYS A 669 -27.67 3.75 -7.66
C CYS A 669 -27.47 2.71 -8.76
N VAL A 670 -26.56 2.95 -9.71
CA VAL A 670 -26.13 1.95 -10.69
C VAL A 670 -24.73 1.47 -10.34
N ILE A 671 -24.56 0.15 -10.30
CA ILE A 671 -23.27 -0.49 -10.02
C ILE A 671 -22.93 -1.43 -11.17
N THR A 672 -21.69 -1.39 -11.65
CA THR A 672 -21.18 -2.26 -12.72
C THR A 672 -19.71 -2.61 -12.46
N PRO A 673 -19.19 -3.80 -12.82
CA PRO A 673 -17.78 -4.13 -12.59
C PRO A 673 -16.78 -3.42 -13.53
N TYR A 674 -17.20 -2.99 -14.73
CA TYR A 674 -16.28 -2.49 -15.77
C TYR A 674 -16.29 -0.96 -15.91
N ASP A 675 -15.10 -0.40 -16.08
CA ASP A 675 -14.89 1.05 -16.12
C ASP A 675 -15.40 1.67 -17.44
N ALA A 676 -15.26 0.94 -18.55
CA ALA A 676 -15.87 1.34 -19.83
C ALA A 676 -17.40 1.27 -19.76
N GLN A 677 -17.98 0.22 -19.16
CA GLN A 677 -19.43 0.11 -18.94
C GLN A 677 -19.95 1.27 -18.08
N ARG A 678 -19.32 1.60 -16.94
CA ARG A 678 -19.68 2.77 -16.11
C ARG A 678 -19.70 4.04 -16.95
N SER A 679 -18.62 4.31 -17.69
CA SER A 679 -18.50 5.51 -18.54
C SER A 679 -19.41 5.49 -19.78
N GLY A 680 -19.89 4.32 -20.22
CA GLY A 680 -20.96 4.18 -21.20
C GLY A 680 -22.31 4.63 -20.62
N ILE A 681 -22.70 4.06 -19.47
CA ILE A 681 -23.94 4.39 -18.76
C ILE A 681 -23.99 5.88 -18.39
N GLU A 682 -22.92 6.45 -17.82
CA GLU A 682 -22.85 7.88 -17.47
C GLU A 682 -23.07 8.79 -18.69
N ARG A 683 -22.45 8.47 -19.84
CA ARG A 683 -22.61 9.26 -21.07
C ARG A 683 -24.03 9.16 -21.63
N ALA A 684 -24.62 7.96 -21.62
CA ALA A 684 -25.98 7.74 -22.13
C ALA A 684 -27.03 8.45 -21.26
N LEU A 685 -26.96 8.31 -19.93
CA LEU A 685 -27.83 9.04 -19.00
C LEU A 685 -27.69 10.55 -19.16
N LYS A 686 -26.46 11.06 -19.32
CA LYS A 686 -26.19 12.49 -19.51
C LYS A 686 -26.73 13.02 -20.84
N ALA A 687 -26.65 12.24 -21.92
CA ALA A 687 -27.22 12.61 -23.22
C ALA A 687 -28.75 12.77 -23.15
N GLU A 688 -29.42 11.94 -22.36
CA GLU A 688 -30.86 12.01 -22.11
C GLU A 688 -31.28 12.99 -21.00
N LYS A 689 -30.34 13.74 -20.41
CA LYS A 689 -30.56 14.66 -19.28
C LYS A 689 -31.11 13.97 -18.01
N LEU A 690 -30.83 12.68 -17.85
CA LEU A 690 -31.15 11.89 -16.65
C LEU A 690 -30.06 12.03 -15.57
N PRO A 691 -30.34 11.65 -14.30
CA PRO A 691 -29.34 11.66 -13.23
C PRO A 691 -28.19 10.67 -13.54
N TRP A 692 -27.01 11.20 -13.86
CA TRP A 692 -25.86 10.42 -14.34
C TRP A 692 -24.73 10.31 -13.31
N ASP A 693 -24.79 11.04 -12.20
CA ASP A 693 -23.78 11.11 -11.15
C ASP A 693 -23.84 9.95 -10.13
N LYS A 694 -24.70 8.95 -10.40
CA LYS A 694 -25.01 7.83 -9.51
C LYS A 694 -24.56 6.46 -10.04
N VAL A 695 -23.57 6.43 -10.94
CA VAL A 695 -23.01 5.21 -11.54
C VAL A 695 -21.61 4.93 -10.96
N PHE A 696 -21.36 3.71 -10.48
CA PHE A 696 -20.13 3.37 -9.75
C PHE A 696 -19.56 2.00 -10.12
N ASN A 697 -18.24 1.85 -10.03
CA ASN A 697 -17.60 0.53 -10.02
C ASN A 697 -17.73 -0.09 -8.62
N VAL A 698 -17.75 -1.42 -8.54
CA VAL A 698 -17.85 -2.20 -7.27
C VAL A 698 -16.85 -1.69 -6.21
N ASP A 699 -15.56 -1.60 -6.55
CA ASP A 699 -14.48 -1.10 -5.65
C ASP A 699 -14.70 0.34 -5.18
N SER A 700 -15.34 1.16 -6.03
CA SER A 700 -15.64 2.55 -5.71
C SER A 700 -16.94 2.71 -4.90
N PHE A 701 -17.69 1.63 -4.71
CA PHE A 701 -19.01 1.63 -4.09
C PHE A 701 -19.01 1.01 -2.69
N GLN A 702 -18.08 0.10 -2.39
CA GLN A 702 -17.97 -0.48 -1.04
C GLN A 702 -17.84 0.62 0.02
N GLY A 703 -18.56 0.43 1.13
CA GLY A 703 -18.63 1.40 2.22
C GLY A 703 -19.60 2.58 2.03
N LYS A 704 -20.10 2.92 0.83
CA LYS A 704 -20.92 4.13 0.64
C LYS A 704 -22.30 4.15 1.33
N PHE A 705 -22.78 3.03 1.86
CA PHE A 705 -24.08 2.95 2.54
C PHE A 705 -24.05 3.37 4.03
N THR A 706 -24.24 4.67 4.29
CA THR A 706 -24.66 5.20 5.61
C THR A 706 -25.96 6.01 5.55
N GLY A 707 -27.10 5.30 5.47
CA GLY A 707 -28.35 5.64 6.17
C GLY A 707 -29.14 6.93 5.83
N HIS A 708 -28.58 7.93 5.15
CA HIS A 708 -29.26 9.21 4.82
C HIS A 708 -28.90 9.82 3.46
N PHE A 709 -27.84 9.34 2.78
CA PHE A 709 -27.31 10.00 1.57
C PHE A 709 -27.22 9.12 0.31
N TYR A 710 -27.58 7.83 0.39
CA TYR A 710 -27.58 6.93 -0.76
C TYR A 710 -28.72 5.91 -0.69
N PRO A 711 -29.20 5.40 -1.84
CA PRO A 711 -30.58 4.98 -2.00
C PRO A 711 -30.99 3.63 -1.41
N SER A 712 -32.30 3.54 -1.17
CA SER A 712 -33.03 2.31 -0.87
C SER A 712 -33.11 1.31 -2.03
N ILE A 713 -32.67 1.69 -3.25
CA ILE A 713 -32.82 0.91 -4.48
C ILE A 713 -31.50 0.89 -5.26
N ASN A 714 -31.04 -0.32 -5.58
CA ASN A 714 -29.84 -0.54 -6.38
C ASN A 714 -30.22 -1.20 -7.70
N LEU A 715 -29.80 -0.59 -8.80
CA LEU A 715 -29.72 -1.20 -10.11
C LEU A 715 -28.33 -1.80 -10.25
N LEU A 716 -28.25 -3.13 -10.21
CA LEU A 716 -26.99 -3.83 -10.39
C LEU A 716 -26.92 -4.32 -11.84
N SER A 717 -26.08 -3.69 -12.67
CA SER A 717 -25.66 -4.26 -13.96
C SER A 717 -24.67 -5.37 -13.62
N LEU A 718 -25.24 -6.56 -13.37
CA LEU A 718 -24.50 -7.81 -13.21
C LEU A 718 -24.02 -8.27 -14.58
N HIS A 719 -22.91 -7.69 -15.02
CA HIS A 719 -22.17 -8.21 -16.15
C HIS A 719 -21.45 -9.50 -15.75
N ILE A 720 -22.06 -10.65 -16.03
CA ILE A 720 -21.45 -11.97 -15.86
C ILE A 720 -20.81 -12.33 -17.20
N SER A 721 -19.50 -12.11 -17.35
CA SER A 721 -18.80 -12.51 -18.57
C SER A 721 -18.73 -14.04 -18.64
N ASN A 722 -19.07 -14.62 -19.80
CA ASN A 722 -18.91 -16.06 -20.05
C ASN A 722 -17.44 -16.50 -20.25
N THR A 723 -16.47 -15.72 -19.76
CA THR A 723 -15.01 -15.89 -19.99
C THR A 723 -14.17 -15.95 -18.70
N ILE A 724 -14.79 -16.13 -17.53
CA ILE A 724 -14.05 -16.37 -16.27
C ILE A 724 -14.52 -17.69 -15.64
N ASP A 725 -13.92 -18.79 -16.08
CA ASP A 725 -13.79 -20.01 -15.28
C ASP A 725 -12.76 -19.77 -14.16
N THR A 726 -13.19 -19.20 -13.01
CA THR A 726 -12.60 -19.39 -11.65
C THR A 726 -13.38 -18.61 -10.60
#